data_AF-A0A7H9HTF9-F1
#
_entry.id   AF-A0A7H9HTF9-F1
#
_cell.length_a   1.000
_cell.length_b   1.000
_cell.length_c   1.000
_cell.angle_alpha   90.00
_cell.angle_beta   90.00
_cell.angle_gamma   90.00
#
_symmetry.space_group_name_H-M   'P 1'
#
loop_
_entity.id
_entity.type
_entity.pdbx_description
1 polymer ?
#
loop_
_entity_poly.entity_id
_entity_poly.type
_entity_poly.pdbx_seq_one_letter_code
_entity_poly.pdbx_strand_id
1 'polypeptide(L)'
;MGLRRVKVMVGTITLAVSTPCNAKGKPSGYRLVQYADGGLSVISHFKEHNRADIDVYVQAFCYLKPRNRAVVPSCINDGLVDSSDYMILAKSSGFIEIIQDFQFKSQQGLALDPCFVLRCSPEDNVDLRCDSMVAGLQYKEGLLYCCLCSGKIYVYVLNLPHDYIQAENSFVISQPAELFYSGSTYPYLSGGRDSRSLEEATFYVNMKYTGRSRLKHICYYLLPMEPNHLRVSPAIFLFGHCYKDVTIFKPSIFVELDQGVTTFRINPLDRFSFFTASPRSALMIRKIMLPMAYVDFFIAFITKKKIIQETKPEEIKSWNMVAHENGYDSLVNWILEDPIHDLSNLATIFWEDLARYDGISIQRTITVWIQKQAHVKDDIFKLFRHESNHYDNDFDRPDSAETSASSAPRRLTRHGFNRNVLRSPVDLPHAMNWELGSFVRDLGRNTFMADFQVIRSNTDSNGGEHQDREEDGETRTSFLTDNYKDMDIVCIDRYSTLTVFRPRQLDSAVKRVDFLQYCMRLSDQSSMSGEEALMQRMLSTFTCLKKLFMLTESLCMALDTNGVLLINRHQLSEANVRDQTTGQAIKVAPFNIGLISDAVLIVNKLDKKGNGFEIAYNLLVSCIPGQILALEGTFVPESKIGQITLRDSLKLKRKDRFVDRICLVSYEPSRGDRKRSFDMSGPSITKRTKWE
;
A
#
# COMPACT_ATOMS: atom_id res chain seq x y z
N MET A 1 13.46 23.42 -37.35
CA MET A 1 14.02 22.13 -36.93
C MET A 1 12.94 21.33 -36.24
N GLY A 2 12.55 20.18 -36.80
CA GLY A 2 11.39 19.41 -36.33
C GLY A 2 11.69 18.64 -35.04
N LEU A 3 10.92 18.89 -33.99
CA LEU A 3 10.81 18.04 -32.82
C LEU A 3 10.39 16.64 -33.27
N ARG A 4 11.34 15.69 -33.33
CA ARG A 4 11.02 14.26 -33.43
C ARG A 4 10.19 13.90 -32.21
N ARG A 5 8.88 13.72 -32.38
CA ARG A 5 8.02 13.07 -31.38
C ARG A 5 8.61 11.69 -31.10
N VAL A 6 9.23 11.54 -29.93
CA VAL A 6 9.60 10.21 -29.42
C VAL A 6 8.28 9.47 -29.20
N LYS A 7 7.94 8.56 -30.10
CA LYS A 7 6.77 7.69 -29.94
C LYS A 7 7.16 6.67 -28.88
N VAL A 8 6.65 6.84 -27.66
CA VAL A 8 6.78 5.84 -26.60
C VAL A 8 6.01 4.61 -27.08
N MET A 9 6.69 3.51 -27.37
CA MET A 9 6.03 2.24 -27.65
C MET A 9 5.50 1.71 -26.32
N VAL A 10 4.19 1.66 -26.17
CA VAL A 10 3.56 1.22 -24.93
C VAL A 10 3.50 -0.30 -24.94
N GLY A 11 4.08 -0.93 -23.92
CA GLY A 11 3.80 -2.32 -23.58
C GLY A 11 2.35 -2.52 -23.12
N THR A 12 1.88 -3.76 -23.04
CA THR A 12 0.54 -4.06 -22.53
C THR A 12 0.50 -3.89 -21.02
N ILE A 13 -0.36 -3.02 -20.50
CA ILE A 13 -0.58 -2.83 -19.05
C ILE A 13 -1.96 -3.40 -18.69
N THR A 14 -2.01 -4.31 -17.71
CA THR A 14 -3.26 -4.85 -17.18
C THR A 14 -3.47 -4.36 -15.75
N LEU A 15 -4.66 -3.82 -15.48
CA LEU A 15 -5.08 -3.29 -14.19
C LEU A 15 -6.32 -4.02 -13.65
N ALA A 16 -6.36 -4.22 -12.34
CA ALA A 16 -7.61 -4.45 -11.61
C ALA A 16 -8.10 -3.12 -11.04
N VAL A 17 -9.39 -2.84 -11.21
CA VAL A 17 -9.99 -1.54 -10.93
C VAL A 17 -11.25 -1.71 -10.10
N SER A 18 -11.29 -1.17 -8.88
CA SER A 18 -12.50 -1.21 -8.06
C SER A 18 -13.58 -0.32 -8.68
N THR A 19 -14.80 -0.88 -8.78
CA THR A 19 -15.98 -0.24 -9.35
C THR A 19 -17.17 -0.31 -8.37
N PRO A 20 -17.17 0.48 -7.29
CA PRO A 20 -18.28 0.50 -6.35
C PRO A 20 -19.56 1.00 -7.04
N CYS A 21 -20.71 0.55 -6.53
CA CYS A 21 -22.04 0.89 -7.00
C CYS A 21 -22.82 1.52 -5.83
N ASN A 22 -23.29 2.75 -6.00
CA ASN A 22 -24.09 3.46 -4.99
C ASN A 22 -25.56 3.05 -5.01
N ALA A 23 -25.99 2.28 -6.01
CA ALA A 23 -27.35 1.78 -6.09
C ALA A 23 -27.54 0.55 -5.18
N LYS A 24 -28.40 0.69 -4.17
CA LYS A 24 -28.76 -0.38 -3.24
C LYS A 24 -29.24 -1.65 -3.96
N GLY A 25 -28.85 -2.81 -3.44
CA GLY A 25 -29.18 -4.13 -3.98
C GLY A 25 -28.47 -4.45 -5.31
N LYS A 26 -27.47 -3.66 -5.72
CA LYS A 26 -26.68 -3.92 -6.92
C LYS A 26 -25.28 -4.43 -6.56
N PRO A 27 -24.72 -5.34 -7.38
CA PRO A 27 -23.37 -5.84 -7.14
C PRO A 27 -22.34 -4.75 -7.45
N SER A 28 -21.55 -4.43 -6.44
CA SER A 28 -20.28 -3.70 -6.53
C SER A 28 -19.15 -4.72 -6.76
N GLY A 29 -18.06 -4.33 -7.39
CA GLY A 29 -16.99 -5.30 -7.66
C GLY A 29 -15.81 -4.61 -8.30
N TYR A 30 -14.98 -5.36 -9.00
CA TYR A 30 -13.88 -4.80 -9.77
C TYR A 30 -14.03 -5.10 -11.26
N ARG A 31 -13.26 -4.40 -12.09
CA ARG A 31 -13.11 -4.62 -13.51
C ARG A 31 -11.64 -4.81 -13.85
N LEU A 32 -11.39 -5.61 -14.87
CA LEU A 32 -10.08 -5.71 -15.47
C LEU A 32 -10.03 -4.73 -16.63
N VAL A 33 -8.98 -3.92 -16.66
CA VAL A 33 -8.77 -2.90 -17.69
C VAL A 33 -7.40 -3.11 -18.29
N GLN A 34 -7.33 -3.11 -19.62
CA GLN A 34 -6.09 -3.20 -20.36
C GLN A 34 -5.80 -1.86 -21.04
N TYR A 35 -4.56 -1.41 -20.94
CA TYR A 35 -4.03 -0.36 -21.81
C TYR A 35 -3.05 -0.99 -22.79
N ALA A 36 -3.41 -0.99 -24.07
CA ALA A 36 -2.63 -1.55 -25.17
C ALA A 36 -2.83 -0.70 -26.41
N ASP A 37 -1.79 -0.56 -27.24
CA ASP A 37 -1.84 0.18 -28.51
C ASP A 37 -2.37 1.63 -28.39
N GLY A 38 -2.20 2.24 -27.21
CA GLY A 38 -2.65 3.60 -26.92
C GLY A 38 -4.13 3.72 -26.54
N GLY A 39 -4.86 2.61 -26.36
CA GLY A 39 -6.26 2.59 -25.95
C GLY A 39 -6.52 1.80 -24.66
N LEU A 40 -7.52 2.24 -23.89
CA LEU A 40 -8.06 1.59 -22.70
C LEU A 40 -9.28 0.73 -23.08
N SER A 41 -9.24 -0.54 -22.69
CA SER A 41 -10.35 -1.47 -22.91
C SER A 41 -10.67 -2.27 -21.65
N VAL A 42 -11.92 -2.69 -21.51
CA VAL A 42 -12.35 -3.55 -20.39
C VAL A 42 -12.18 -5.00 -20.82
N ILE A 43 -11.44 -5.77 -20.03
CA ILE A 43 -11.37 -7.22 -20.18
C ILE A 43 -12.60 -7.83 -19.51
N SER A 44 -13.38 -8.59 -20.27
CA SER A 44 -14.48 -9.38 -19.71
C SER A 44 -13.91 -10.45 -18.79
N HIS A 45 -14.38 -10.49 -17.56
CA HIS A 45 -14.17 -11.62 -16.67
C HIS A 45 -15.51 -12.11 -16.13
N PHE A 46 -15.52 -13.37 -15.75
CA PHE A 46 -16.69 -14.06 -15.23
C PHE A 46 -16.51 -14.29 -13.73
N LYS A 47 -17.61 -14.16 -12.99
CA LYS A 47 -17.73 -14.54 -11.58
C LYS A 47 -19.06 -15.26 -11.46
N GLU A 48 -19.04 -16.51 -10.98
CA GLU A 48 -20.25 -17.33 -10.94
C GLU A 48 -21.29 -16.76 -9.96
N HIS A 49 -20.80 -16.24 -8.83
CA HIS A 49 -21.64 -15.81 -7.72
C HIS A 49 -21.39 -14.35 -7.33
N ASN A 50 -22.35 -13.47 -7.69
CA ASN A 50 -22.29 -12.04 -7.33
C ASN A 50 -22.96 -11.72 -5.98
N ARG A 51 -23.42 -12.70 -5.21
CA ARG A 51 -24.12 -12.44 -3.93
C ARG A 51 -23.22 -11.76 -2.90
N ALA A 52 -21.95 -12.17 -2.85
CA ALA A 52 -20.93 -11.57 -1.98
C ALA A 52 -20.51 -10.14 -2.37
N ASP A 53 -21.07 -9.63 -3.47
CA ASP A 53 -20.75 -8.35 -4.09
C ASP A 53 -21.94 -7.37 -4.01
N ILE A 54 -23.14 -7.83 -3.62
CA ILE A 54 -24.32 -6.97 -3.45
C ILE A 54 -24.10 -6.07 -2.24
N ASP A 55 -24.18 -4.75 -2.44
CA ASP A 55 -23.94 -3.73 -1.41
C ASP A 55 -22.55 -3.80 -0.73
N VAL A 56 -21.61 -4.53 -1.35
CA VAL A 56 -20.25 -4.76 -0.83
C VAL A 56 -19.23 -4.46 -1.93
N TYR A 57 -18.28 -3.57 -1.67
CA TYR A 57 -17.28 -3.15 -2.67
C TYR A 57 -15.85 -3.49 -2.25
N VAL A 58 -14.95 -3.56 -3.24
CA VAL A 58 -13.52 -3.80 -3.02
C VAL A 58 -12.84 -2.51 -2.58
N GLN A 59 -12.19 -2.53 -1.43
CA GLN A 59 -11.55 -1.36 -0.80
C GLN A 59 -10.03 -1.35 -0.94
N ALA A 60 -9.41 -2.52 -1.09
CA ALA A 60 -7.97 -2.66 -1.31
C ALA A 60 -7.66 -3.92 -2.12
N PHE A 61 -6.58 -3.86 -2.90
CA PHE A 61 -6.01 -4.96 -3.66
C PHE A 61 -4.61 -5.29 -3.12
N CYS A 62 -4.27 -6.56 -3.11
CA CYS A 62 -2.91 -7.03 -2.89
C CYS A 62 -2.65 -8.19 -3.86
N TYR A 63 -1.84 -7.92 -4.90
CA TYR A 63 -1.49 -8.90 -5.90
C TYR A 63 -0.12 -9.50 -5.58
N LEU A 64 -0.07 -10.81 -5.34
CA LEU A 64 1.13 -11.54 -4.95
C LEU A 64 1.61 -12.44 -6.09
N LYS A 65 2.92 -12.45 -6.32
CA LYS A 65 3.57 -13.32 -7.30
C LYS A 65 4.99 -13.67 -6.87
N PRO A 66 5.56 -14.78 -7.38
CA PRO A 66 7.00 -15.03 -7.27
C PRO A 66 7.79 -13.88 -7.88
N ARG A 67 8.90 -13.48 -7.23
CA ARG A 67 9.74 -12.36 -7.69
C ARG A 67 10.48 -12.71 -8.98
N ASN A 68 11.20 -13.83 -8.98
CA ASN A 68 12.15 -14.21 -10.03
C ASN A 68 11.71 -15.44 -10.83
N ARG A 69 10.64 -16.12 -10.40
CA ARG A 69 10.14 -17.34 -11.03
C ARG A 69 8.94 -17.01 -11.92
N ALA A 70 8.77 -17.80 -12.97
CA ALA A 70 7.58 -17.71 -13.79
C ALA A 70 6.33 -18.06 -12.96
N VAL A 71 5.24 -17.35 -13.22
CA VAL A 71 3.93 -17.71 -12.68
C VAL A 71 3.46 -18.97 -13.41
N VAL A 72 3.18 -20.03 -12.66
CA VAL A 72 2.67 -21.30 -13.17
C VAL A 72 1.38 -21.65 -12.43
N PRO A 73 0.26 -21.84 -13.13
CA PRO A 73 -1.02 -22.11 -12.50
C PRO A 73 -1.00 -23.44 -11.75
N SER A 74 -1.84 -23.54 -10.72
CA SER A 74 -1.92 -24.70 -9.81
C SER A 74 -2.12 -26.03 -10.51
N CYS A 75 -2.94 -26.05 -11.56
CA CYS A 75 -3.29 -27.25 -12.30
C CYS A 75 -2.15 -27.80 -13.18
N ILE A 76 -1.08 -27.02 -13.40
CA ILE A 76 0.07 -27.40 -14.23
C ILE A 76 1.35 -27.51 -13.38
N ASN A 77 1.34 -26.97 -12.15
CA ASN A 77 2.50 -26.97 -11.29
C ASN A 77 2.70 -28.34 -10.61
N ASP A 78 3.53 -29.18 -11.21
CA ASP A 78 3.95 -30.47 -10.64
C ASP A 78 5.03 -30.33 -9.54
N GLY A 79 5.50 -29.10 -9.28
CA GLY A 79 6.55 -28.81 -8.32
C GLY A 79 6.07 -28.72 -6.86
N LEU A 80 6.99 -28.99 -5.92
CA LEU A 80 6.79 -28.79 -4.48
C LEU A 80 6.79 -27.31 -4.06
N VAL A 81 7.28 -26.43 -4.93
CA VAL A 81 7.38 -24.99 -4.67
C VAL A 81 6.22 -24.28 -5.35
N ASP A 82 5.49 -23.47 -4.59
CA ASP A 82 4.39 -22.69 -5.11
C ASP A 82 4.90 -21.64 -6.11
N SER A 83 4.26 -21.61 -7.29
CA SER A 83 4.52 -20.68 -8.38
C SER A 83 3.24 -19.98 -8.85
N SER A 84 2.11 -20.18 -8.17
CA SER A 84 0.84 -19.54 -8.48
C SER A 84 0.89 -18.04 -8.16
N ASP A 85 0.16 -17.22 -8.91
CA ASP A 85 -0.14 -15.85 -8.49
C ASP A 85 -1.44 -15.79 -7.68
N TYR A 86 -1.55 -14.79 -6.81
CA TYR A 86 -2.71 -14.62 -5.95
C TYR A 86 -3.21 -13.18 -6.00
N MET A 87 -4.50 -13.00 -6.25
CA MET A 87 -5.18 -11.72 -6.05
C MET A 87 -5.93 -11.76 -4.72
N ILE A 88 -5.55 -10.87 -3.81
CA ILE A 88 -6.16 -10.73 -2.49
C ILE A 88 -6.99 -9.45 -2.48
N LEU A 89 -8.29 -9.57 -2.17
CA LEU A 89 -9.28 -8.50 -2.26
C LEU A 89 -9.90 -8.24 -0.90
N ALA A 90 -9.62 -7.09 -0.28
CA ALA A 90 -10.30 -6.69 0.95
C ALA A 90 -11.60 -5.94 0.62
N LYS A 91 -12.71 -6.38 1.22
CA LYS A 91 -14.06 -5.87 0.96
C LYS A 91 -14.62 -5.09 2.15
N SER A 92 -15.54 -4.16 1.85
CA SER A 92 -16.25 -3.36 2.87
C SER A 92 -17.02 -4.20 3.90
N SER A 93 -17.36 -5.45 3.56
CA SER A 93 -18.00 -6.42 4.46
C SER A 93 -17.11 -6.94 5.59
N GLY A 94 -15.82 -6.58 5.64
CA GLY A 94 -14.87 -7.14 6.60
C GLY A 94 -14.42 -8.56 6.25
N PHE A 95 -14.45 -8.93 4.97
CA PHE A 95 -13.90 -10.19 4.46
C PHE A 95 -12.82 -9.90 3.41
N ILE A 96 -11.86 -10.82 3.32
CA ILE A 96 -10.78 -10.78 2.34
C ILE A 96 -10.88 -12.03 1.46
N GLU A 97 -11.09 -11.86 0.17
CA GLU A 97 -11.11 -12.95 -0.80
C GLU A 97 -9.69 -13.23 -1.33
N ILE A 98 -9.29 -14.50 -1.41
CA ILE A 98 -8.03 -14.92 -2.04
C ILE A 98 -8.35 -15.72 -3.29
N ILE A 99 -7.99 -15.17 -4.46
CA ILE A 99 -8.16 -15.81 -5.77
C ILE A 99 -6.79 -16.32 -6.22
N GLN A 100 -6.63 -17.64 -6.30
CA GLN A 100 -5.43 -18.29 -6.83
C GLN A 100 -5.48 -18.39 -8.37
N ASP A 101 -4.31 -18.33 -9.00
CA ASP A 101 -4.08 -18.42 -10.44
C ASP A 101 -4.79 -17.31 -11.23
N PHE A 102 -4.69 -16.09 -10.71
CA PHE A 102 -5.48 -14.96 -11.16
C PHE A 102 -5.22 -14.60 -12.64
N GLN A 103 -3.96 -14.50 -13.05
CA GLN A 103 -3.58 -14.20 -14.43
C GLN A 103 -4.06 -15.29 -15.39
N PHE A 104 -3.83 -16.56 -15.04
CA PHE A 104 -4.26 -17.69 -15.87
C PHE A 104 -5.78 -17.70 -16.05
N LYS A 105 -6.54 -17.59 -14.95
CA LYS A 105 -8.01 -17.54 -15.00
C LYS A 105 -8.51 -16.36 -15.80
N SER A 106 -7.91 -15.18 -15.61
CA SER A 106 -8.27 -13.98 -16.37
C SER A 106 -8.02 -14.13 -17.87
N GLN A 107 -6.90 -14.73 -18.28
CA GLN A 107 -6.54 -14.88 -19.69
C GLN A 107 -7.41 -15.94 -20.40
N GLN A 108 -7.77 -17.01 -19.68
CA GLN A 108 -8.61 -18.08 -20.19
C GLN A 108 -10.12 -17.82 -20.04
N GLY A 109 -10.51 -16.67 -19.47
CA GLY A 109 -11.91 -16.33 -19.25
C GLY A 109 -12.61 -17.23 -18.22
N LEU A 110 -11.85 -17.83 -17.30
CA LEU A 110 -12.38 -18.66 -16.21
C LEU A 110 -12.97 -17.80 -15.08
N ALA A 111 -13.76 -18.45 -14.22
CA ALA A 111 -14.37 -17.78 -13.08
C ALA A 111 -13.31 -17.30 -12.07
N LEU A 112 -13.39 -16.02 -11.68
CA LEU A 112 -12.53 -15.40 -10.67
C LEU A 112 -13.13 -15.53 -9.26
N ASP A 113 -13.50 -16.77 -8.89
CA ASP A 113 -14.05 -17.07 -7.57
C ASP A 113 -12.94 -17.28 -6.52
N PRO A 114 -13.20 -16.91 -5.25
CA PRO A 114 -12.23 -17.07 -4.18
C PRO A 114 -11.97 -18.55 -3.88
N CYS A 115 -10.70 -18.92 -3.76
CA CYS A 115 -10.29 -20.23 -3.28
C CYS A 115 -10.30 -20.30 -1.75
N PHE A 116 -10.04 -19.17 -1.09
CA PHE A 116 -10.03 -19.02 0.36
C PHE A 116 -10.59 -17.65 0.76
N VAL A 117 -11.11 -17.56 1.97
CA VAL A 117 -11.63 -16.30 2.53
C VAL A 117 -11.01 -16.07 3.91
N LEU A 118 -10.60 -14.83 4.21
CA LEU A 118 -10.13 -14.44 5.53
C LEU A 118 -11.16 -13.50 6.19
N ARG A 119 -11.35 -13.66 7.49
CA ARG A 119 -12.17 -12.76 8.29
C ARG A 119 -11.35 -11.56 8.76
N CYS A 120 -11.89 -10.36 8.55
CA CYS A 120 -11.34 -9.06 8.97
C CYS A 120 -12.47 -8.19 9.55
N SER A 121 -13.17 -8.72 10.56
CA SER A 121 -14.28 -8.02 11.23
C SER A 121 -14.14 -8.12 12.76
N PRO A 122 -14.39 -7.03 13.50
CA PRO A 122 -14.32 -7.04 14.97
C PRO A 122 -15.45 -7.89 15.56
N GLU A 123 -15.18 -8.57 16.68
CA GLU A 123 -16.19 -9.37 17.39
C GLU A 123 -17.17 -8.48 18.17
N ASP A 124 -16.71 -7.30 18.61
CA ASP A 124 -17.40 -6.48 19.62
C ASP A 124 -18.45 -5.50 19.07
N ASN A 125 -18.60 -5.38 17.75
CA ASN A 125 -19.56 -4.45 17.16
C ASN A 125 -20.87 -5.14 16.82
N VAL A 126 -21.86 -4.93 17.69
CA VAL A 126 -23.27 -5.36 17.50
C VAL A 126 -23.97 -4.54 16.40
N ASP A 127 -23.40 -3.40 16.01
CA ASP A 127 -23.94 -2.59 14.92
C ASP A 127 -23.75 -3.29 13.57
N LEU A 128 -24.88 -3.79 13.04
CA LEU A 128 -25.10 -4.43 11.73
C LEU A 128 -24.61 -3.62 10.51
N ARG A 129 -23.97 -2.47 10.71
CA ARG A 129 -23.65 -1.46 9.70
C ARG A 129 -22.16 -1.13 9.66
N CYS A 130 -21.32 -2.13 9.90
CA CYS A 130 -19.87 -2.00 9.82
C CYS A 130 -19.41 -1.86 8.36
N ASP A 131 -19.24 -0.63 7.87
CA ASP A 131 -18.24 -0.39 6.82
C ASP A 131 -16.86 -0.61 7.46
N SER A 132 -16.31 -1.81 7.29
CA SER A 132 -14.94 -2.15 7.69
C SER A 132 -13.95 -1.48 6.75
N MET A 133 -13.90 -0.15 6.79
CA MET A 133 -13.04 0.67 5.94
C MET A 133 -11.58 0.27 6.07
N VAL A 134 -10.99 -0.25 4.99
CA VAL A 134 -9.58 -0.63 4.95
C VAL A 134 -8.68 0.57 4.68
N ALA A 135 -7.72 0.82 5.57
CA ALA A 135 -6.65 1.80 5.41
C ALA A 135 -5.49 1.24 4.57
N GLY A 136 -5.19 -0.06 4.69
CA GLY A 136 -4.15 -0.71 3.89
C GLY A 136 -4.20 -2.23 3.95
N LEU A 137 -3.84 -2.86 2.84
CA LEU A 137 -3.66 -4.31 2.70
C LEU A 137 -2.25 -4.55 2.17
N GLN A 138 -1.35 -5.08 3.00
CA GLN A 138 0.06 -5.23 2.64
C GLN A 138 0.62 -6.58 3.02
N TYR A 139 1.47 -7.13 2.16
CA TYR A 139 2.14 -8.40 2.38
C TYR A 139 3.65 -8.20 2.46
N LYS A 140 4.29 -8.89 3.40
CA LYS A 140 5.74 -8.99 3.48
C LYS A 140 6.17 -10.34 4.05
N GLU A 141 6.89 -11.10 3.23
CA GLU A 141 7.67 -12.28 3.63
C GLU A 141 6.90 -13.25 4.56
N GLY A 142 5.70 -13.65 4.10
CA GLY A 142 4.83 -14.58 4.80
C GLY A 142 3.77 -13.94 5.71
N LEU A 143 3.83 -12.63 5.98
CA LEU A 143 2.81 -11.93 6.77
C LEU A 143 1.95 -11.04 5.89
N LEU A 144 0.63 -11.21 5.95
CA LEU A 144 -0.34 -10.31 5.36
C LEU A 144 -0.98 -9.46 6.45
N TYR A 145 -0.92 -8.15 6.32
CA TYR A 145 -1.53 -7.17 7.20
C TYR A 145 -2.75 -6.56 6.53
N CYS A 146 -3.87 -6.52 7.24
CA CYS A 146 -5.03 -5.70 6.90
C CYS A 146 -5.28 -4.71 8.03
N CYS A 147 -5.09 -3.42 7.75
CA CYS A 147 -5.33 -2.32 8.69
C CYS A 147 -6.65 -1.65 8.32
N LEU A 148 -7.56 -1.55 9.28
CA LEU A 148 -8.79 -0.78 9.17
C LEU A 148 -8.55 0.68 9.57
N CYS A 149 -9.36 1.59 9.03
CA CYS A 149 -9.30 3.00 9.37
C CYS A 149 -9.62 3.29 10.84
N SER A 150 -10.28 2.36 11.53
CA SER A 150 -10.51 2.42 12.97
C SER A 150 -9.24 2.24 13.81
N GLY A 151 -8.11 1.84 13.20
CA GLY A 151 -6.88 1.47 13.93
C GLY A 151 -6.81 0.00 14.30
N LYS A 152 -7.77 -0.83 13.88
CA LYS A 152 -7.75 -2.29 14.06
C LYS A 152 -6.88 -2.94 12.97
N ILE A 153 -5.93 -3.77 13.35
CA ILE A 153 -4.98 -4.43 12.46
C ILE A 153 -5.07 -5.95 12.64
N TYR A 154 -5.22 -6.64 11.52
CA TYR A 154 -5.30 -8.09 11.44
C TYR A 154 -4.08 -8.60 10.68
N VAL A 155 -3.34 -9.55 11.28
CA VAL A 155 -2.16 -10.16 10.67
C VAL A 155 -2.43 -11.64 10.42
N TYR A 156 -2.14 -12.10 9.22
CA TYR A 156 -2.29 -13.48 8.78
C TYR A 156 -0.93 -14.05 8.40
N VAL A 157 -0.61 -15.22 8.96
CA VAL A 157 0.58 -15.98 8.58
C VAL A 157 0.25 -16.84 7.36
N LEU A 158 0.86 -16.53 6.22
CA LEU A 158 0.64 -17.21 4.95
C LEU A 158 1.78 -18.17 4.64
N ASN A 159 1.43 -19.36 4.16
CA ASN A 159 2.40 -20.37 3.71
C ASN A 159 2.81 -20.09 2.25
N LEU A 160 3.65 -19.06 2.07
CA LEU A 160 4.23 -18.71 0.78
C LEU A 160 5.75 -18.82 0.82
N PRO A 161 6.40 -19.22 -0.28
CA PRO A 161 7.84 -19.14 -0.43
C PRO A 161 8.37 -17.71 -0.17
N HIS A 162 9.59 -17.62 0.37
CA HIS A 162 10.22 -16.35 0.76
C HIS A 162 10.44 -15.37 -0.41
N ASP A 163 10.41 -15.86 -1.65
CA ASP A 163 10.60 -15.05 -2.85
C ASP A 163 9.30 -14.40 -3.35
N TYR A 164 8.17 -14.61 -2.70
CA TYR A 164 6.93 -13.91 -3.04
C TYR A 164 7.02 -12.43 -2.70
N ILE A 165 6.47 -11.61 -3.60
CA ILE A 165 6.37 -10.16 -3.44
C ILE A 165 4.96 -9.69 -3.70
N GLN A 166 4.59 -8.59 -3.06
CA GLN A 166 3.44 -7.80 -3.47
C GLN A 166 3.83 -6.94 -4.67
N ALA A 167 3.02 -6.96 -5.73
CA ALA A 167 3.19 -6.07 -6.86
C ALA A 167 2.93 -4.61 -6.45
N GLU A 168 3.87 -3.73 -6.78
CA GLU A 168 3.72 -2.31 -6.55
C GLU A 168 2.91 -1.65 -7.68
N ASN A 169 2.26 -0.53 -7.38
CA ASN A 169 1.60 0.31 -8.38
C ASN A 169 2.62 1.21 -9.14
N SER A 170 3.89 0.84 -9.13
CA SER A 170 4.98 1.46 -9.89
C SER A 170 5.85 0.40 -10.55
N PHE A 171 6.30 0.67 -11.77
CA PHE A 171 7.26 -0.16 -12.49
C PHE A 171 8.26 0.71 -13.25
N VAL A 172 9.55 0.39 -13.20
CA VAL A 172 10.62 1.11 -13.90
C VAL A 172 11.40 0.11 -14.77
N ILE A 173 11.37 0.25 -16.09
CA ILE A 173 11.96 -0.75 -17.03
C ILE A 173 13.49 -0.86 -16.87
N SER A 174 14.17 0.27 -16.66
CA SER A 174 15.63 0.34 -16.69
C SER A 174 16.32 -0.03 -15.38
N GLN A 175 15.56 -0.36 -14.33
CA GLN A 175 16.11 -0.71 -13.03
C GLN A 175 15.44 -2.00 -12.52
N PRO A 176 16.20 -2.97 -12.00
CA PRO A 176 15.59 -4.05 -11.24
C PRO A 176 14.75 -3.42 -10.12
N ALA A 177 13.64 -4.05 -9.74
CA ALA A 177 12.72 -3.57 -8.69
C ALA A 177 13.37 -3.46 -7.28
N GLU A 178 14.68 -3.61 -7.20
CA GLU A 178 15.52 -3.70 -6.01
C GLU A 178 15.98 -2.36 -5.44
N LEU A 179 15.50 -1.22 -5.97
CA LEU A 179 15.98 0.11 -5.59
C LEU A 179 15.87 0.46 -4.10
N PHE A 180 15.01 -0.24 -3.35
CA PHE A 180 14.71 0.18 -1.99
C PHE A 180 15.13 -0.83 -0.93
N TYR A 181 15.24 -2.14 -1.23
CA TYR A 181 15.51 -3.18 -0.21
C TYR A 181 16.21 -4.43 -0.76
N SER A 182 17.35 -4.29 -1.43
CA SER A 182 18.32 -5.40 -1.51
C SER A 182 19.18 -5.42 -0.25
N GLY A 183 18.66 -6.11 0.76
CA GLY A 183 19.40 -6.55 1.94
C GLY A 183 19.12 -8.01 2.32
N SER A 184 18.27 -8.73 1.58
CA SER A 184 17.94 -10.14 1.87
C SER A 184 18.56 -11.15 0.91
N THR A 185 19.60 -10.76 0.17
CA THR A 185 20.45 -11.74 -0.50
C THR A 185 21.31 -12.43 0.57
N TYR A 186 20.82 -13.58 1.04
CA TYR A 186 21.42 -14.52 1.99
C TYR A 186 21.36 -14.13 3.48
N PRO A 187 20.57 -14.84 4.32
CA PRO A 187 20.63 -14.72 5.79
C PRO A 187 21.92 -15.26 6.42
N TYR A 188 22.89 -15.73 5.63
CA TYR A 188 24.01 -16.52 6.16
C TYR A 188 25.36 -15.79 6.22
N LEU A 189 25.52 -14.56 5.69
CA LEU A 189 26.85 -13.94 5.56
C LEU A 189 26.93 -12.42 5.78
N SER A 190 26.09 -11.82 6.62
CA SER A 190 26.35 -10.45 7.12
C SER A 190 26.46 -10.49 8.63
N GLY A 191 27.70 -10.44 9.13
CA GLY A 191 28.07 -10.43 10.55
C GLY A 191 27.71 -9.16 11.32
N GLY A 192 26.52 -8.60 11.08
CA GLY A 192 25.90 -7.64 11.99
C GLY A 192 25.06 -8.40 13.00
N ARG A 193 25.17 -8.09 14.30
CA ARG A 193 24.35 -8.71 15.35
C ARG A 193 22.88 -8.73 14.91
N ASP A 194 22.29 -9.93 14.85
CA ASP A 194 20.85 -10.09 14.63
C ASP A 194 20.11 -9.29 15.71
N SER A 195 19.52 -8.16 15.33
CA SER A 195 18.75 -7.28 16.23
C SER A 195 17.33 -7.80 16.50
N ARG A 196 17.10 -9.09 16.22
CA ARG A 196 15.81 -9.76 16.38
C ARG A 196 15.65 -10.22 17.82
N SER A 197 14.43 -10.13 18.35
CA SER A 197 14.14 -10.77 19.63
C SER A 197 14.17 -12.30 19.47
N LEU A 198 14.35 -13.03 20.57
CA LEU A 198 14.35 -14.50 20.56
C LEU A 198 13.01 -15.05 20.04
N GLU A 199 11.91 -14.40 20.42
CA GLU A 199 10.55 -14.73 20.00
C GLU A 199 10.40 -14.57 18.49
N GLU A 200 10.83 -13.44 17.93
CA GLU A 200 10.78 -13.18 16.48
C GLU A 200 11.62 -14.20 15.71
N ALA A 201 12.85 -14.48 16.16
CA ALA A 201 13.74 -15.43 15.52
C ALA A 201 13.13 -16.85 15.51
N THR A 202 12.55 -17.27 16.65
CA THR A 202 11.91 -18.58 16.79
C THR A 202 10.65 -18.67 15.94
N PHE A 203 9.82 -17.62 15.94
CA PHE A 203 8.62 -17.54 15.11
C PHE A 203 8.95 -17.65 13.62
N TYR A 204 9.96 -16.91 13.16
CA TYR A 204 10.40 -16.93 11.76
C TYR A 204 10.90 -18.29 11.28
N VAL A 205 11.53 -19.07 12.14
CA VAL A 205 11.94 -20.45 11.81
C VAL A 205 10.73 -21.34 11.57
N ASN A 206 9.67 -21.18 12.36
CA ASN A 206 8.50 -22.05 12.36
C ASN A 206 7.42 -21.64 11.34
N MET A 207 7.42 -20.38 10.89
CA MET A 207 6.55 -19.92 9.78
C MET A 207 7.18 -20.12 8.38
N LYS A 208 8.29 -20.84 8.27
CA LYS A 208 8.95 -21.12 6.98
C LYS A 208 8.07 -22.01 6.10
N TYR A 209 7.93 -21.62 4.84
CA TYR A 209 7.22 -22.36 3.80
C TYR A 209 7.41 -23.89 3.89
N THR A 210 6.30 -24.61 4.01
CA THR A 210 6.29 -26.06 4.31
C THR A 210 6.15 -26.96 3.08
N GLY A 211 6.27 -26.38 1.88
CA GLY A 211 5.96 -27.04 0.62
C GLY A 211 4.50 -26.83 0.20
N ARG A 212 4.20 -27.27 -1.02
CA ARG A 212 2.87 -27.23 -1.61
C ARG A 212 2.26 -28.61 -1.62
N SER A 213 1.01 -28.71 -1.18
CA SER A 213 0.16 -29.88 -1.36
C SER A 213 -1.30 -29.45 -1.34
N ARG A 214 -2.24 -30.39 -1.50
CA ARG A 214 -3.68 -30.11 -1.36
C ARG A 214 -4.03 -29.47 -0.01
N LEU A 215 -3.33 -29.87 1.06
CA LEU A 215 -3.55 -29.37 2.44
C LEU A 215 -2.58 -28.25 2.81
N LYS A 216 -1.39 -28.22 2.19
CA LYS A 216 -0.40 -27.15 2.37
C LYS A 216 -0.59 -26.04 1.33
N HIS A 217 -1.74 -25.37 1.40
CA HIS A 217 -2.05 -24.20 0.58
C HIS A 217 -1.65 -22.89 1.30
N ILE A 218 -1.93 -21.74 0.69
CA ILE A 218 -1.55 -20.40 1.19
C ILE A 218 -2.00 -20.12 2.64
N CYS A 219 -3.14 -20.68 3.08
CA CYS A 219 -3.70 -20.49 4.42
C CYS A 219 -3.30 -21.60 5.42
N TYR A 220 -2.29 -22.43 5.11
CA TYR A 220 -1.92 -23.59 5.92
C TYR A 220 -1.68 -23.28 7.41
N TYR A 221 -1.14 -22.10 7.75
CA TYR A 221 -0.90 -21.70 9.15
C TYR A 221 -2.11 -21.11 9.86
N LEU A 222 -3.21 -20.87 9.16
CA LEU A 222 -4.37 -20.20 9.71
C LEU A 222 -5.36 -21.20 10.31
N LEU A 223 -6.06 -20.76 11.35
CA LEU A 223 -7.18 -21.49 11.94
C LEU A 223 -8.47 -21.22 11.15
N PRO A 224 -9.24 -22.24 10.77
CA PRO A 224 -10.57 -22.06 10.20
C PRO A 224 -11.52 -21.45 11.23
N MET A 225 -12.54 -20.73 10.77
CA MET A 225 -13.67 -20.33 11.59
C MET A 225 -14.53 -21.53 11.94
N GLU A 226 -14.89 -21.61 13.22
CA GLU A 226 -15.80 -22.64 13.71
C GLU A 226 -17.16 -22.52 13.01
N PRO A 227 -17.75 -23.61 12.49
CA PRO A 227 -19.00 -23.58 11.75
C PRO A 227 -20.16 -22.93 12.52
N ASN A 228 -20.15 -23.07 13.85
CA ASN A 228 -21.14 -22.49 14.72
C ASN A 228 -21.00 -20.96 14.82
N HIS A 229 -19.80 -20.40 14.69
CA HIS A 229 -19.57 -18.96 14.85
C HIS A 229 -20.16 -18.15 13.69
N LEU A 230 -20.28 -18.77 12.52
CA LEU A 230 -21.01 -18.19 11.37
C LEU A 230 -22.51 -17.99 11.65
N ARG A 231 -23.07 -18.71 12.63
CA ARG A 231 -24.50 -18.66 12.98
C ARG A 231 -24.81 -17.68 14.12
N VAL A 232 -23.82 -17.35 14.94
CA VAL A 232 -24.03 -16.67 16.23
C VAL A 232 -23.75 -15.17 16.17
N SER A 233 -22.79 -14.71 15.35
CA SER A 233 -22.49 -13.27 15.23
C SER A 233 -23.31 -12.61 14.12
N PRO A 234 -24.20 -11.63 14.43
CA PRO A 234 -25.06 -10.98 13.43
C PRO A 234 -24.28 -10.29 12.30
N ALA A 235 -23.13 -9.70 12.61
CA ALA A 235 -22.28 -9.01 11.64
C ALA A 235 -21.62 -9.98 10.64
N ILE A 236 -21.29 -11.19 11.10
CA ILE A 236 -20.66 -12.24 10.27
C ILE A 236 -21.73 -13.03 9.53
N PHE A 237 -22.88 -13.28 10.16
CA PHE A 237 -23.97 -14.08 9.63
C PHE A 237 -24.44 -13.61 8.25
N LEU A 238 -24.63 -12.30 8.09
CA LEU A 238 -25.13 -11.68 6.86
C LEU A 238 -24.26 -12.00 5.64
N PHE A 239 -22.94 -11.84 5.76
CA PHE A 239 -22.01 -11.99 4.62
C PHE A 239 -21.30 -13.34 4.59
N GLY A 240 -21.11 -13.99 5.74
CA GLY A 240 -20.50 -15.31 5.85
C GLY A 240 -21.29 -16.38 5.10
N HIS A 241 -22.62 -16.24 5.06
CA HIS A 241 -23.49 -17.13 4.26
C HIS A 241 -23.28 -17.02 2.74
N CYS A 242 -22.63 -15.97 2.24
CA CYS A 242 -22.25 -15.87 0.84
C CYS A 242 -21.07 -16.80 0.49
N TYR A 243 -20.37 -17.35 1.48
CA TYR A 243 -19.17 -18.19 1.33
C TYR A 243 -19.36 -19.61 1.89
N LYS A 244 -20.59 -20.16 1.88
CA LYS A 244 -20.90 -21.47 2.48
C LYS A 244 -20.02 -22.63 2.00
N ASP A 245 -19.54 -22.55 0.77
CA ASP A 245 -18.74 -23.61 0.13
C ASP A 245 -17.22 -23.36 0.23
N VAL A 246 -16.80 -22.27 0.87
CA VAL A 246 -15.39 -21.87 1.00
C VAL A 246 -15.00 -21.77 2.47
N THR A 247 -13.83 -22.29 2.83
CA THR A 247 -13.30 -22.17 4.19
C THR A 247 -12.94 -20.71 4.50
N ILE A 248 -13.50 -20.21 5.60
CA ILE A 248 -13.19 -18.89 6.15
C ILE A 248 -12.13 -19.06 7.25
N PHE A 249 -11.02 -18.33 7.17
CA PHE A 249 -9.92 -18.39 8.13
C PHE A 249 -9.88 -17.17 9.05
N LYS A 250 -9.46 -17.39 10.30
CA LYS A 250 -9.26 -16.36 11.33
C LYS A 250 -7.89 -15.68 11.17
N PRO A 251 -7.73 -14.44 11.66
CA PRO A 251 -6.42 -13.81 11.80
C PRO A 251 -5.54 -14.57 12.79
N SER A 252 -4.23 -14.52 12.60
CA SER A 252 -3.25 -15.09 13.52
C SER A 252 -2.98 -14.14 14.69
N ILE A 253 -2.82 -12.85 14.39
CA ILE A 253 -2.57 -11.78 15.37
C ILE A 253 -3.57 -10.65 15.13
N PHE A 254 -4.06 -10.06 16.22
CA PHE A 254 -4.91 -8.88 16.24
C PHE A 254 -4.25 -7.77 17.07
N VAL A 255 -4.32 -6.54 16.58
CA VAL A 255 -3.80 -5.35 17.24
C VAL A 255 -4.83 -4.24 17.14
N GLU A 256 -5.04 -3.50 18.23
CA GLU A 256 -5.88 -2.30 18.25
C GLU A 256 -5.01 -1.09 18.61
N LEU A 257 -5.08 -0.06 17.76
CA LEU A 257 -4.40 1.22 18.00
C LEU A 257 -5.36 2.21 18.66
N ASP A 258 -4.81 3.12 19.46
CA ASP A 258 -5.59 4.14 20.18
C ASP A 258 -6.18 5.24 19.27
N GLN A 259 -5.83 5.25 17.98
CA GLN A 259 -6.22 6.27 17.03
C GLN A 259 -6.51 5.67 15.65
N GLY A 260 -7.40 6.35 14.91
CA GLY A 260 -7.68 6.01 13.52
C GLY A 260 -6.47 6.20 12.59
N VAL A 261 -6.49 5.47 11.47
CA VAL A 261 -5.39 5.42 10.49
C VAL A 261 -5.94 5.69 9.09
N THR A 262 -5.23 6.49 8.29
CA THR A 262 -5.57 6.66 6.86
C THR A 262 -4.52 6.04 5.93
N THR A 263 -3.26 6.04 6.36
CA THR A 263 -2.15 5.46 5.61
C THR A 263 -1.43 4.45 6.48
N PHE A 264 -1.22 3.24 5.96
CA PHE A 264 -0.55 2.13 6.64
C PHE A 264 0.53 1.56 5.72
N ARG A 265 1.72 1.26 6.26
CA ARG A 265 2.77 0.55 5.53
C ARG A 265 3.59 -0.36 6.42
N ILE A 266 3.84 -1.61 6.02
CA ILE A 266 4.77 -2.50 6.74
C ILE A 266 6.17 -1.91 6.67
N ASN A 267 6.89 -1.97 7.78
CA ASN A 267 8.26 -1.49 7.81
C ASN A 267 9.15 -2.43 6.97
N PRO A 268 9.86 -1.90 5.97
CA PRO A 268 10.66 -2.73 5.10
C PRO A 268 11.92 -3.29 5.77
N LEU A 269 12.31 -2.80 6.95
CA LEU A 269 13.42 -3.36 7.74
C LEU A 269 12.96 -4.43 8.75
N ASP A 270 11.72 -4.36 9.24
CA ASP A 270 11.19 -5.27 10.26
C ASP A 270 9.72 -5.60 9.98
N ARG A 271 9.41 -6.90 9.83
CA ARG A 271 8.08 -7.39 9.44
C ARG A 271 7.03 -7.23 10.55
N PHE A 272 7.43 -7.08 11.81
CA PHE A 272 6.55 -6.77 12.95
C PHE A 272 6.48 -5.29 13.27
N SER A 273 7.20 -4.46 12.53
CA SER A 273 7.08 -3.01 12.60
C SER A 273 6.30 -2.48 11.40
N PHE A 274 5.61 -1.36 11.61
CA PHE A 274 4.83 -0.70 10.57
C PHE A 274 4.71 0.81 10.82
N PHE A 275 4.45 1.53 9.75
CA PHE A 275 4.21 2.95 9.71
C PHE A 275 2.71 3.24 9.67
N THR A 276 2.26 4.20 10.47
CA THR A 276 0.89 4.73 10.41
C THR A 276 0.90 6.24 10.33
N ALA A 277 -0.08 6.79 9.61
CA ALA A 277 -0.35 8.22 9.56
C ALA A 277 -1.85 8.48 9.44
N SER A 278 -2.31 9.62 9.95
CA SER A 278 -3.65 10.15 9.68
C SER A 278 -3.61 11.68 9.48
N PRO A 279 -4.67 12.32 8.96
CA PRO A 279 -4.68 13.77 8.76
C PRO A 279 -4.50 14.58 10.05
N ARG A 280 -4.80 13.97 11.21
CA ARG A 280 -4.69 14.61 12.53
C ARG A 280 -3.67 13.95 13.45
N SER A 281 -3.07 12.83 13.03
CA SER A 281 -2.04 12.12 13.78
C SER A 281 -0.76 12.05 13.00
N ALA A 282 0.35 12.30 13.68
CA ALA A 282 1.64 12.35 13.04
C ALA A 282 2.06 10.98 12.49
N LEU A 283 3.03 10.98 11.57
CA LEU A 283 3.65 9.76 11.11
C LEU A 283 4.33 9.04 12.29
N MET A 284 3.97 7.78 12.52
CA MET A 284 4.51 6.96 13.61
C MET A 284 5.10 5.68 13.07
N ILE A 285 6.19 5.22 13.68
CA ILE A 285 6.67 3.84 13.58
C ILE A 285 6.19 3.10 14.82
N ARG A 286 5.48 2.01 14.62
CA ARG A 286 5.03 1.12 15.69
C ARG A 286 5.65 -0.26 15.50
N LYS A 287 5.79 -1.01 16.60
CA LYS A 287 6.25 -2.41 16.59
C LYS A 287 5.32 -3.25 17.43
N ILE A 288 4.90 -4.39 16.88
CA ILE A 288 4.14 -5.42 17.59
C ILE A 288 5.09 -6.13 18.54
N MET A 289 4.68 -6.25 19.80
CA MET A 289 5.42 -7.07 20.76
C MET A 289 4.92 -8.51 20.65
N LEU A 290 5.79 -9.44 20.26
CA LEU A 290 5.44 -10.85 20.13
C LEU A 290 5.85 -11.61 21.41
N PRO A 291 4.90 -12.12 22.22
CA PRO A 291 5.21 -12.88 23.42
C PRO A 291 5.58 -14.33 23.06
N MET A 292 6.52 -14.90 23.81
CA MET A 292 6.96 -16.28 23.59
C MET A 292 5.79 -17.28 23.70
N ALA A 293 4.84 -17.05 24.62
CA ALA A 293 3.65 -17.90 24.75
C ALA A 293 2.84 -18.04 23.45
N TYR A 294 2.78 -17.00 22.61
CA TYR A 294 2.16 -17.11 21.30
C TYR A 294 2.98 -17.96 20.32
N VAL A 295 4.30 -17.76 20.35
CA VAL A 295 5.23 -18.53 19.50
C VAL A 295 5.13 -20.01 19.83
N ASP A 296 5.08 -20.34 21.12
CA ASP A 296 4.90 -21.69 21.62
C ASP A 296 3.58 -22.30 21.18
N PHE A 297 2.47 -21.56 21.33
CA PHE A 297 1.16 -21.99 20.79
C PHE A 297 1.22 -22.26 19.28
N PHE A 298 1.83 -21.36 18.52
CA PHE A 298 1.93 -21.47 17.07
C PHE A 298 2.71 -22.73 16.65
N ILE A 299 3.82 -23.03 17.33
CA ILE A 299 4.63 -24.23 17.11
C ILE A 299 3.85 -25.50 17.44
N ALA A 300 3.21 -25.53 18.61
CA ALA A 300 2.41 -26.68 19.04
C ALA A 300 1.23 -26.91 18.10
N PHE A 301 0.53 -25.85 17.70
CA PHE A 301 -0.56 -25.94 16.71
C PHE A 301 -0.08 -26.53 15.39
N ILE A 302 1.03 -26.06 14.82
CA ILE A 302 1.57 -26.60 13.56
C ILE A 302 1.96 -28.07 13.71
N THR A 303 2.54 -28.44 14.85
CA THR A 303 2.98 -29.81 15.14
C THR A 303 1.78 -30.75 15.21
N LYS A 304 0.76 -30.40 16.01
CA LYS A 304 -0.50 -31.15 16.07
C LYS A 304 -1.20 -31.18 14.71
N LYS A 305 -1.18 -30.06 13.97
CA LYS A 305 -1.77 -29.98 12.63
C LYS A 305 -1.15 -30.98 11.67
N LYS A 306 0.18 -31.06 11.67
CA LYS A 306 0.92 -32.03 10.85
C LYS A 306 0.53 -33.46 11.19
N ILE A 307 0.51 -33.83 12.48
CA ILE A 307 0.16 -35.19 12.94
C ILE A 307 -1.27 -35.56 12.54
N ILE A 308 -2.23 -34.66 12.75
CA ILE A 308 -3.63 -34.94 12.40
C ILE A 308 -3.81 -35.00 10.89
N GLN A 309 -3.15 -34.15 10.09
CA GLN A 309 -3.28 -34.21 8.63
C GLN A 309 -2.55 -35.42 8.01
N GLU A 310 -1.58 -36.02 8.70
CA GLU A 310 -0.99 -37.31 8.32
C GLU A 310 -1.96 -38.48 8.55
N THR A 311 -2.81 -38.40 9.58
CA THR A 311 -3.80 -39.45 9.90
C THR A 311 -5.15 -39.26 9.19
N LYS A 312 -5.58 -38.00 9.01
CA LYS A 312 -6.80 -37.58 8.32
C LYS A 312 -6.42 -36.60 7.19
N PRO A 313 -6.20 -37.08 5.95
CA PRO A 313 -5.70 -36.26 4.84
C PRO A 313 -6.80 -35.38 4.21
N GLU A 314 -7.47 -34.58 5.04
CA GLU A 314 -8.52 -33.65 4.66
C GLU A 314 -8.35 -32.28 5.34
N GLU A 315 -9.02 -31.25 4.81
CA GLU A 315 -9.02 -29.93 5.43
C GLU A 315 -9.96 -29.92 6.64
N ILE A 316 -9.37 -29.74 7.82
CA ILE A 316 -10.09 -29.75 9.09
C ILE A 316 -10.88 -28.44 9.20
N LYS A 317 -12.20 -28.55 9.34
CA LYS A 317 -13.10 -27.38 9.43
C LYS A 317 -13.28 -26.87 10.87
N SER A 318 -13.05 -27.71 11.87
CA SER A 318 -13.18 -27.37 13.29
C SER A 318 -12.07 -28.05 14.08
N TRP A 319 -11.17 -27.26 14.66
CA TRP A 319 -10.10 -27.80 15.51
C TRP A 319 -10.59 -28.06 16.92
N ASN A 320 -11.63 -27.35 17.38
CA ASN A 320 -12.27 -27.64 18.66
C ASN A 320 -12.93 -29.02 18.65
N MET A 321 -13.59 -29.42 17.55
CA MET A 321 -14.12 -30.78 17.42
C MET A 321 -13.02 -31.84 17.45
N VAL A 322 -11.90 -31.62 16.75
CA VAL A 322 -10.76 -32.53 16.81
C VAL A 322 -10.19 -32.62 18.22
N ALA A 323 -10.10 -31.51 18.95
CA ALA A 323 -9.67 -31.51 20.35
C ALA A 323 -10.61 -32.33 21.25
N HIS A 324 -11.93 -32.17 21.08
CA HIS A 324 -12.94 -32.97 21.79
C HIS A 324 -12.82 -34.46 21.49
N GLU A 325 -12.60 -34.85 20.24
CA GLU A 325 -12.36 -36.25 19.85
C GLU A 325 -11.11 -36.84 20.54
N ASN A 326 -10.15 -35.99 20.92
CA ASN A 326 -8.94 -36.36 21.63
C ASN A 326 -9.04 -36.17 23.16
N GLY A 327 -10.23 -35.85 23.70
CA GLY A 327 -10.48 -35.75 25.14
C GLY A 327 -10.27 -34.38 25.78
N TYR A 328 -10.19 -33.31 24.98
CA TYR A 328 -9.96 -31.94 25.47
C TYR A 328 -11.17 -31.03 25.21
N ASP A 329 -11.36 -29.98 26.03
CA ASP A 329 -12.50 -29.06 25.88
C ASP A 329 -12.35 -28.06 24.73
N SER A 330 -11.12 -27.76 24.30
CA SER A 330 -10.85 -26.84 23.21
C SER A 330 -9.47 -27.09 22.62
N LEU A 331 -9.19 -26.53 21.42
CA LEU A 331 -7.85 -26.57 20.84
C LEU A 331 -6.80 -25.94 21.77
N VAL A 332 -7.14 -24.82 22.42
CA VAL A 332 -6.20 -24.12 23.29
C VAL A 332 -5.87 -24.95 24.52
N ASN A 333 -6.87 -25.60 25.12
CA ASN A 333 -6.66 -26.53 26.25
C ASN A 333 -5.82 -27.74 25.83
N TRP A 334 -6.03 -28.27 24.63
CA TRP A 334 -5.22 -29.37 24.10
C TRP A 334 -3.76 -28.98 23.87
N ILE A 335 -3.51 -27.74 23.46
CA ILE A 335 -2.15 -27.23 23.29
C ILE A 335 -1.50 -26.98 24.65
N LEU A 336 -2.22 -26.41 25.62
CA LEU A 336 -1.70 -26.15 26.97
C LEU A 336 -1.15 -27.39 27.68
N GLU A 337 -1.80 -28.54 27.49
CA GLU A 337 -1.42 -29.83 28.09
C GLU A 337 -0.25 -30.53 27.36
N ASP A 338 0.35 -29.90 26.34
CA ASP A 338 1.52 -30.44 25.64
C ASP A 338 2.79 -30.29 26.52
N PRO A 339 3.58 -31.36 26.72
CA PRO A 339 4.76 -31.36 27.61
C PRO A 339 5.86 -30.34 27.23
N ILE A 340 5.75 -29.72 26.05
CA ILE A 340 6.63 -28.60 25.65
C ILE A 340 6.40 -27.35 26.54
N HIS A 341 5.23 -27.20 27.17
CA HIS A 341 4.83 -25.99 27.90
C HIS A 341 5.02 -26.07 29.43
N ASP A 342 5.67 -27.11 29.95
CA ASP A 342 5.81 -27.45 31.38
C ASP A 342 6.63 -26.44 32.24
N LEU A 343 6.97 -25.25 31.71
CA LEU A 343 7.95 -24.33 32.29
C LEU A 343 7.52 -22.86 32.46
N SER A 344 6.26 -22.47 32.24
CA SER A 344 5.87 -21.07 32.56
C SER A 344 4.45 -20.85 33.11
N ASN A 345 4.32 -21.03 34.43
CA ASN A 345 3.19 -20.53 35.23
C ASN A 345 2.99 -18.99 35.20
N LEU A 346 3.78 -18.23 34.44
CA LEU A 346 3.74 -16.77 34.33
C LEU A 346 2.79 -16.25 33.22
N ALA A 347 2.23 -17.12 32.38
CA ALA A 347 1.46 -16.74 31.20
C ALA A 347 -0.05 -17.07 31.25
N THR A 348 -0.61 -17.40 32.41
CA THR A 348 -2.02 -17.84 32.56
C THR A 348 -3.03 -16.88 31.91
N ILE A 349 -2.87 -15.57 32.12
CA ILE A 349 -3.74 -14.53 31.53
C ILE A 349 -3.66 -14.54 29.99
N PHE A 350 -2.47 -14.76 29.43
CA PHE A 350 -2.30 -14.79 27.97
C PHE A 350 -3.00 -15.99 27.35
N TRP A 351 -2.90 -17.15 28.00
CA TRP A 351 -3.57 -18.37 27.56
C TRP A 351 -5.10 -18.29 27.69
N GLU A 352 -5.60 -17.64 28.75
CA GLU A 352 -7.02 -17.32 28.90
C GLU A 352 -7.52 -16.39 27.78
N ASP A 353 -6.77 -15.34 27.44
CA ASP A 353 -7.10 -14.47 26.31
C ASP A 353 -7.08 -15.26 24.99
N LEU A 354 -6.05 -16.09 24.77
CA LEU A 354 -5.97 -16.92 23.58
C LEU A 354 -7.15 -17.90 23.46
N ALA A 355 -7.59 -18.50 24.58
CA ALA A 355 -8.78 -19.33 24.64
C ALA A 355 -10.07 -18.53 24.37
N ARG A 356 -10.19 -17.33 24.96
CA ARG A 356 -11.34 -16.44 24.78
C ARG A 356 -11.52 -16.01 23.32
N TYR A 357 -10.42 -15.80 22.60
CA TYR A 357 -10.43 -15.40 21.18
C TYR A 357 -10.12 -16.56 20.23
N ASP A 358 -10.34 -17.81 20.65
CA ASP A 358 -10.18 -19.04 19.86
C ASP A 358 -8.86 -19.15 19.06
N GLY A 359 -7.72 -18.86 19.69
CA GLY A 359 -6.40 -18.93 19.06
C GLY A 359 -5.96 -17.65 18.33
N ILE A 360 -6.78 -16.60 18.32
CA ILE A 360 -6.36 -15.28 17.83
C ILE A 360 -5.54 -14.58 18.92
N SER A 361 -4.34 -14.15 18.57
CA SER A 361 -3.44 -13.52 19.53
C SER A 361 -3.63 -12.00 19.59
N ILE A 362 -4.10 -11.48 20.72
CA ILE A 362 -4.22 -10.03 20.92
C ILE A 362 -2.88 -9.47 21.38
N GLN A 363 -2.33 -8.56 20.57
CA GLN A 363 -1.00 -8.01 20.79
C GLN A 363 -1.03 -6.51 21.02
N ARG A 364 -0.10 -6.07 21.88
CA ARG A 364 0.18 -4.66 22.12
C ARG A 364 1.23 -4.17 21.13
N THR A 365 1.15 -2.88 20.82
CA THR A 365 2.19 -2.19 20.05
C THR A 365 2.91 -1.18 20.91
N ILE A 366 4.20 -1.02 20.68
CA ILE A 366 4.99 0.10 21.19
C ILE A 366 5.18 1.12 20.06
N THR A 367 5.16 2.41 20.42
CA THR A 367 5.55 3.48 19.49
C THR A 367 7.06 3.63 19.55
N VAL A 368 7.72 3.33 18.43
CA VAL A 368 9.16 3.31 18.27
C VAL A 368 9.68 4.69 17.87
N TRP A 369 8.91 5.42 17.06
CA TRP A 369 9.20 6.77 16.63
C TRP A 369 7.92 7.52 16.31
N ILE A 370 7.88 8.83 16.56
CA ILE A 370 6.75 9.70 16.26
C ILE A 370 7.26 11.02 15.69
N GLN A 371 6.73 11.42 14.55
CA GLN A 371 6.97 12.75 14.02
C GLN A 371 6.30 13.80 14.93
N LYS A 372 7.03 14.82 15.41
CA LYS A 372 6.39 15.97 16.08
C LYS A 372 5.74 16.88 15.04
N GLN A 373 4.42 16.76 14.83
CA GLN A 373 3.64 17.74 14.04
C GLN A 373 2.80 18.65 14.95
N ALA A 374 2.68 19.93 14.57
CA ALA A 374 1.66 20.83 15.09
C ALA A 374 0.30 20.40 14.52
N HIS A 375 -0.71 20.20 15.37
CA HIS A 375 -2.05 19.79 14.95
C HIS A 375 -2.62 20.74 13.89
N VAL A 376 -2.99 20.20 12.73
CA VAL A 376 -3.62 20.97 11.65
C VAL A 376 -5.09 20.60 11.54
N LYS A 377 -5.97 21.62 11.50
CA LYS A 377 -7.42 21.42 11.35
C LYS A 377 -7.82 20.97 9.95
N ASP A 378 -8.89 20.21 9.88
CA ASP A 378 -9.50 19.61 8.69
C ASP A 378 -10.76 20.41 8.31
N ASP A 379 -10.79 20.98 7.10
CA ASP A 379 -11.88 21.83 6.59
C ASP A 379 -12.63 21.26 5.36
N ILE A 380 -12.31 20.05 4.85
CA ILE A 380 -13.04 19.50 3.66
C ILE A 380 -14.47 19.11 4.02
N PHE A 381 -14.74 18.76 5.28
CA PHE A 381 -16.09 18.46 5.74
C PHE A 381 -17.07 19.61 5.42
N LYS A 382 -16.58 20.86 5.36
CA LYS A 382 -17.33 22.06 4.99
C LYS A 382 -17.54 22.24 3.48
N LEU A 383 -16.80 21.54 2.62
CA LEU A 383 -16.94 21.61 1.15
C LEU A 383 -18.12 20.78 0.65
N PHE A 384 -18.43 19.67 1.32
CA PHE A 384 -19.46 18.70 0.89
C PHE A 384 -20.76 18.77 1.69
N ARG A 385 -20.77 19.47 2.83
CA ARG A 385 -22.01 19.89 3.49
C ARG A 385 -22.35 21.28 3.01
N HIS A 386 -23.53 21.45 2.43
CA HIS A 386 -24.17 22.75 2.41
C HIS A 386 -24.51 23.10 3.85
N GLU A 387 -23.59 23.74 4.58
CA GLU A 387 -24.00 24.62 5.66
C GLU A 387 -24.78 25.75 4.99
N SER A 388 -26.09 25.64 5.02
CA SER A 388 -26.94 26.82 4.94
C SER A 388 -26.45 27.75 6.05
N ASN A 389 -25.81 28.85 5.68
CA ASN A 389 -25.47 29.97 6.55
C ASN A 389 -26.77 30.64 7.07
N HIS A 390 -27.54 29.92 7.88
CA HIS A 390 -28.64 30.45 8.66
C HIS A 390 -28.61 29.76 10.02
N TYR A 391 -28.53 30.59 11.06
CA TYR A 391 -28.37 30.29 12.49
C TYR A 391 -26.92 30.19 13.01
N ASP A 392 -26.10 31.20 12.71
CA ASP A 392 -25.21 31.77 13.73
C ASP A 392 -25.96 32.95 14.37
N ASN A 393 -26.73 32.67 15.42
CA ASN A 393 -27.07 33.62 16.47
C ASN A 393 -27.47 32.81 17.71
N ASP A 394 -26.93 33.26 18.84
CA ASP A 394 -27.26 32.88 20.21
C ASP A 394 -26.72 31.54 20.72
N PHE A 395 -25.52 31.58 21.29
CA PHE A 395 -25.35 31.46 22.75
C PHE A 395 -23.95 31.93 23.15
N ASP A 396 -23.79 33.25 23.28
CA ASP A 396 -22.80 33.83 24.18
C ASP A 396 -23.24 33.56 25.63
N ARG A 397 -22.31 33.11 26.48
CA ARG A 397 -22.05 33.81 27.75
C ARG A 397 -20.66 33.49 28.33
N PRO A 398 -20.09 34.44 29.08
CA PRO A 398 -18.67 34.73 29.13
C PRO A 398 -18.07 34.55 30.53
N ASP A 399 -16.74 34.71 30.67
CA ASP A 399 -16.06 35.32 31.83
C ASP A 399 -14.59 35.58 31.41
N SER A 400 -14.27 36.81 30.99
CA SER A 400 -13.58 37.89 31.75
C SER A 400 -12.06 37.68 31.87
N ALA A 401 -11.28 38.34 30.99
CA ALA A 401 -10.47 39.56 31.26
C ALA A 401 -9.08 39.22 31.86
N GLU A 402 -7.92 39.64 31.34
CA GLU A 402 -7.53 40.99 30.92
C GLU A 402 -6.37 40.98 29.89
N THR A 403 -6.41 41.96 28.96
CA THR A 403 -5.34 42.85 28.41
C THR A 403 -3.93 42.33 28.11
N SER A 404 -3.17 42.76 27.10
CA SER A 404 -3.30 43.64 25.94
C SER A 404 -1.96 43.52 25.17
N ALA A 405 -2.02 43.66 23.85
CA ALA A 405 -1.03 44.30 22.96
C ALA A 405 -0.63 43.50 21.70
N SER A 406 -1.20 43.94 20.58
CA SER A 406 -0.49 44.22 19.33
C SER A 406 0.40 43.11 18.74
N SER A 407 -0.19 42.30 17.87
CA SER A 407 0.35 42.16 16.52
C SER A 407 -0.80 41.82 15.56
N ALA A 408 -0.85 42.54 14.45
CA ALA A 408 -1.83 42.31 13.39
C ALA A 408 -1.90 40.81 13.03
N PRO A 409 -3.10 40.23 12.84
CA PRO A 409 -3.17 38.86 12.39
C PRO A 409 -2.57 38.83 10.98
N ARG A 410 -1.39 38.20 10.84
CA ARG A 410 -0.90 37.73 9.55
C ARG A 410 -2.05 36.96 8.92
N ARG A 411 -2.65 37.51 7.87
CA ARG A 411 -3.60 36.80 7.02
C ARG A 411 -2.84 35.64 6.37
N LEU A 412 -2.72 34.53 7.09
CA LEU A 412 -2.54 33.22 6.49
C LEU A 412 -3.79 33.01 5.63
N THR A 413 -3.63 33.28 4.33
CA THR A 413 -4.66 33.07 3.33
C THR A 413 -5.17 31.65 3.48
N ARG A 414 -6.45 31.51 3.83
CA ARG A 414 -7.18 30.24 3.84
C ARG A 414 -7.20 29.71 2.40
N HIS A 415 -6.19 28.94 2.01
CA HIS A 415 -6.18 28.22 0.75
C HIS A 415 -6.85 26.86 0.96
N GLY A 416 -8.19 26.88 0.94
CA GLY A 416 -8.99 25.66 0.78
C GLY A 416 -8.99 25.19 -0.68
N PHE A 417 -9.41 23.94 -0.92
CA PHE A 417 -9.59 23.40 -2.27
C PHE A 417 -10.38 24.38 -3.14
N ASN A 418 -9.82 24.74 -4.31
CA ASN A 418 -10.54 25.56 -5.27
C ASN A 418 -11.71 24.75 -5.86
N ARG A 419 -12.91 25.33 -5.96
CA ARG A 419 -14.09 24.65 -6.55
C ARG A 419 -13.86 24.18 -7.99
N ASN A 420 -12.87 24.75 -8.68
CA ASN A 420 -12.50 24.40 -10.06
C ASN A 420 -11.76 23.05 -10.22
N VAL A 421 -11.49 22.31 -9.13
CA VAL A 421 -10.80 21.00 -9.20
C VAL A 421 -11.72 19.89 -9.71
N LEU A 422 -13.05 20.08 -9.66
CA LEU A 422 -14.02 19.15 -10.25
C LEU A 422 -14.19 19.47 -11.74
N ARG A 423 -13.80 18.52 -12.61
CA ARG A 423 -13.98 18.66 -14.08
C ARG A 423 -15.44 18.53 -14.54
N SER A 424 -16.30 17.93 -13.71
CA SER A 424 -17.72 17.71 -13.99
C SER A 424 -18.52 17.61 -12.69
N PRO A 425 -19.84 17.88 -12.71
CA PRO A 425 -20.70 17.63 -11.55
C PRO A 425 -20.60 16.17 -11.11
N VAL A 426 -20.55 15.96 -9.79
CA VAL A 426 -20.51 14.64 -9.16
C VAL A 426 -21.92 14.29 -8.74
N ASP A 427 -22.42 13.12 -9.14
CA ASP A 427 -23.68 12.58 -8.63
C ASP A 427 -23.48 12.23 -7.15
N LEU A 428 -23.91 13.12 -6.26
CA LEU A 428 -23.84 12.92 -4.82
C LEU A 428 -24.94 11.96 -4.38
N PRO A 429 -24.67 11.04 -3.42
CA PRO A 429 -25.72 10.30 -2.74
C PRO A 429 -26.74 11.27 -2.12
N HIS A 430 -28.02 10.89 -2.06
CA HIS A 430 -29.06 11.76 -1.49
C HIS A 430 -28.72 12.23 -0.06
N ALA A 431 -28.97 13.52 0.20
CA ALA A 431 -28.49 14.28 1.37
C ALA A 431 -29.02 13.78 2.74
N MET A 432 -29.98 12.88 2.74
CA MET A 432 -30.39 12.13 3.92
C MET A 432 -29.99 10.68 3.72
N ASN A 433 -28.76 10.30 4.09
CA ASN A 433 -28.38 8.94 4.50
C ASN A 433 -26.87 8.82 4.81
N TRP A 434 -26.55 7.83 5.63
CA TRP A 434 -25.21 7.30 5.95
C TRP A 434 -24.31 7.07 4.72
N GLU A 435 -24.89 6.86 3.53
CA GLU A 435 -24.21 6.71 2.24
C GLU A 435 -23.39 7.96 1.87
N LEU A 436 -23.91 9.17 2.16
CA LEU A 436 -23.13 10.40 2.03
C LEU A 436 -21.99 10.45 3.04
N GLY A 437 -22.20 9.92 4.25
CA GLY A 437 -21.17 9.81 5.29
C GLY A 437 -20.03 8.89 4.88
N SER A 438 -20.32 7.70 4.33
CA SER A 438 -19.29 6.83 3.77
C SER A 438 -18.62 7.46 2.58
N PHE A 439 -19.38 8.00 1.62
CA PHE A 439 -18.82 8.68 0.45
C PHE A 439 -17.89 9.83 0.84
N VAL A 440 -18.27 10.69 1.79
CA VAL A 440 -17.43 11.79 2.29
C VAL A 440 -16.22 11.27 3.05
N ARG A 441 -16.32 10.16 3.77
CA ARG A 441 -15.19 9.50 4.43
C ARG A 441 -14.22 8.88 3.42
N ASP A 442 -14.73 8.24 2.38
CA ASP A 442 -13.96 7.63 1.29
C ASP A 442 -13.26 8.71 0.46
N LEU A 443 -13.99 9.76 0.14
CA LEU A 443 -13.48 10.94 -0.52
C LEU A 443 -12.50 11.67 0.39
N GLY A 444 -12.75 11.77 1.69
CA GLY A 444 -11.83 12.28 2.69
C GLY A 444 -10.51 11.50 2.69
N ARG A 445 -10.57 10.17 2.72
CA ARG A 445 -9.38 9.30 2.61
C ARG A 445 -8.60 9.61 1.34
N ASN A 446 -9.27 9.76 0.20
CA ASN A 446 -8.63 10.00 -1.09
C ASN A 446 -8.20 11.47 -1.29
N THR A 447 -8.79 12.41 -0.56
CA THR A 447 -8.50 13.86 -0.68
C THR A 447 -7.49 14.38 0.34
N PHE A 448 -7.29 13.69 1.48
CA PHE A 448 -6.42 14.14 2.58
C PHE A 448 -5.05 13.48 2.68
N MET A 449 -4.60 12.72 1.68
CA MET A 449 -3.42 11.87 1.88
C MET A 449 -2.12 12.67 1.99
N ALA A 450 -1.49 12.59 3.16
CA ALA A 450 -0.04 12.52 3.24
C ALA A 450 0.37 11.11 2.79
N ASP A 451 1.09 11.02 1.67
CA ASP A 451 1.68 9.77 1.19
C ASP A 451 3.17 9.75 1.54
N PHE A 452 3.72 8.56 1.76
CA PHE A 452 5.12 8.41 2.11
C PHE A 452 5.75 7.15 1.53
N GLN A 453 7.04 7.28 1.24
CA GLN A 453 7.89 6.23 0.73
C GLN A 453 9.09 6.10 1.66
N VAL A 454 9.42 4.87 2.03
CA VAL A 454 10.62 4.57 2.81
C VAL A 454 11.68 4.12 1.81
N ILE A 455 12.91 4.60 1.99
CA ILE A 455 14.05 4.27 1.15
C ILE A 455 15.30 4.05 2.02
N ARG A 456 16.22 3.23 1.52
CA ARG A 456 17.58 3.13 2.07
C ARG A 456 18.49 4.09 1.32
N SER A 457 19.21 4.93 2.04
CA SER A 457 20.14 5.90 1.49
C SER A 457 21.54 5.30 1.46
N ASN A 458 22.02 4.87 0.28
CA ASN A 458 23.41 4.46 0.12
C ASN A 458 24.30 5.71 0.03
N THR A 459 24.91 6.13 1.15
CA THR A 459 25.88 7.24 1.10
C THR A 459 27.29 6.82 0.68
N ASP A 460 27.58 5.52 0.55
CA ASP A 460 28.96 5.02 0.56
C ASP A 460 29.40 4.38 -0.77
N SER A 461 28.61 4.45 -1.83
CA SER A 461 28.92 3.81 -3.13
C SER A 461 29.56 4.74 -4.16
N ASN A 462 30.41 5.68 -3.74
CA ASN A 462 31.40 6.29 -4.62
C ASN A 462 32.75 5.63 -4.37
N GLY A 463 33.10 4.65 -5.21
CA GLY A 463 34.42 4.04 -5.23
C GLY A 463 35.49 5.10 -5.53
N GLY A 464 36.47 5.16 -4.63
CA GLY A 464 37.71 5.91 -4.76
C GLY A 464 38.63 5.44 -3.63
N GLU A 465 39.82 5.01 -4.00
CA GLU A 465 40.81 4.30 -3.20
C GLU A 465 41.17 4.97 -1.87
N HIS A 466 41.58 4.14 -0.92
CA HIS A 466 42.30 4.46 0.32
C HIS A 466 42.76 5.91 0.45
N GLN A 467 42.04 6.69 1.25
CA GLN A 467 42.64 7.70 2.11
C GLN A 467 41.74 7.87 3.32
N ASP A 468 42.29 7.49 4.48
CA ASP A 468 41.79 7.87 5.79
C ASP A 468 41.62 9.40 5.83
N ARG A 469 40.41 9.87 5.52
CA ARG A 469 39.93 11.18 5.93
C ARG A 469 38.92 10.95 7.05
N GLU A 470 39.47 10.73 8.23
CA GLU A 470 38.83 11.07 9.49
C GLU A 470 38.59 12.58 9.53
N GLU A 471 37.56 13.09 8.88
CA GLU A 471 37.05 14.44 9.11
C GLU A 471 35.53 14.44 8.86
N ASP A 472 34.77 14.70 9.94
CA ASP A 472 33.30 14.71 10.09
C ASP A 472 32.55 13.37 10.12
N GLY A 473 33.16 12.37 10.75
CA GLY A 473 32.45 11.20 11.26
C GLY A 473 31.64 11.53 12.53
N GLU A 474 30.58 12.35 12.43
CA GLU A 474 29.51 12.26 13.43
C GLU A 474 29.10 10.77 13.45
N THR A 475 29.35 10.10 14.57
CA THR A 475 28.94 8.73 14.82
C THR A 475 27.42 8.68 14.65
N ARG A 476 27.00 8.36 13.42
CA ARG A 476 25.61 8.21 13.01
C ARG A 476 25.06 7.03 13.82
N THR A 477 24.61 7.31 15.03
CA THR A 477 23.98 6.38 15.95
C THR A 477 22.47 6.49 15.73
N SER A 478 21.84 5.37 15.41
CA SER A 478 20.38 5.29 15.47
C SER A 478 19.98 4.80 16.86
N PHE A 479 18.99 5.44 17.47
CA PHE A 479 18.43 4.99 18.75
C PHE A 479 17.65 3.66 18.62
N LEU A 480 17.29 3.25 17.38
CA LEU A 480 16.47 2.07 17.13
C LEU A 480 17.33 0.82 16.97
N THR A 481 18.05 0.74 15.87
CA THR A 481 19.09 -0.26 15.56
C THR A 481 19.97 0.33 14.45
N ASP A 482 21.20 -0.14 14.25
CA ASP A 482 22.06 0.30 13.14
C ASP A 482 21.38 0.21 11.77
N ASN A 483 20.41 -0.70 11.59
CA ASN A 483 19.64 -0.84 10.36
C ASN A 483 18.82 0.41 9.97
N TYR A 484 18.42 1.26 10.93
CA TYR A 484 17.64 2.48 10.67
C TYR A 484 18.50 3.70 10.33
N LYS A 485 19.83 3.59 10.51
CA LYS A 485 20.79 4.68 10.31
C LYS A 485 20.72 5.28 8.90
N ASP A 486 20.49 4.43 7.91
CA ASP A 486 20.44 4.79 6.50
C ASP A 486 18.99 4.81 5.97
N MET A 487 18.00 4.76 6.85
CA MET A 487 16.59 4.81 6.44
C MET A 487 16.11 6.25 6.34
N ASP A 488 15.64 6.65 5.15
CA ASP A 488 14.95 7.91 4.94
C ASP A 488 13.47 7.65 4.66
N ILE A 489 12.60 8.46 5.28
CA ILE A 489 11.17 8.48 5.04
C ILE A 489 10.86 9.76 4.28
N VAL A 490 10.59 9.63 2.98
CA VAL A 490 10.18 10.74 2.12
C VAL A 490 8.66 10.81 2.19
N CYS A 491 8.13 11.92 2.65
CA CYS A 491 6.69 12.13 2.72
C CYS A 491 6.29 13.45 2.08
N ILE A 492 5.09 13.44 1.52
CA ILE A 492 4.42 14.61 0.99
C ILE A 492 3.25 14.97 1.90
N ASP A 493 2.97 16.26 2.02
CA ASP A 493 1.76 16.72 2.69
C ASP A 493 0.80 17.43 1.72
N ARG A 494 -0.40 17.72 2.21
CA ARG A 494 -1.45 18.40 1.45
C ARG A 494 -1.10 19.85 1.07
N TYR A 495 -0.09 20.45 1.70
CA TYR A 495 0.33 21.83 1.51
C TYR A 495 1.44 21.97 0.47
N SER A 496 1.62 20.93 -0.34
CA SER A 496 2.72 20.89 -1.32
C SER A 496 4.05 21.08 -0.61
N THR A 497 4.26 20.34 0.48
CA THR A 497 5.59 20.19 1.07
C THR A 497 6.09 18.77 0.89
N LEU A 498 7.37 18.64 0.58
CA LEU A 498 8.11 17.39 0.63
C LEU A 498 9.04 17.45 1.84
N THR A 499 8.95 16.44 2.69
CA THR A 499 9.79 16.32 3.88
C THR A 499 10.48 14.97 3.91
N VAL A 500 11.77 14.98 4.20
CA VAL A 500 12.60 13.80 4.37
C VAL A 500 12.92 13.67 5.84
N PHE A 501 12.42 12.62 6.48
CA PHE A 501 12.73 12.29 7.86
C PHE A 501 13.75 11.16 7.91
N ARG A 502 14.65 11.24 8.88
CA ARG A 502 15.50 10.13 9.28
C ARG A 502 15.28 9.92 10.76
N PRO A 503 14.73 8.77 11.19
CA PRO A 503 14.47 8.53 12.60
C PRO A 503 15.74 8.67 13.45
N ARG A 504 15.82 9.75 14.21
CA ARG A 504 16.90 10.12 15.14
C ARG A 504 16.26 10.62 16.44
N GLN A 505 17.06 10.75 17.50
CA GLN A 505 16.59 11.30 18.78
C GLN A 505 16.12 12.77 18.67
N LEU A 506 16.62 13.49 17.66
CA LEU A 506 16.14 14.81 17.25
C LEU A 506 15.12 14.66 16.11
N ASP A 507 13.85 14.98 16.38
CA ASP A 507 12.71 14.93 15.44
C ASP A 507 12.68 16.10 14.44
N SER A 508 13.83 16.48 13.87
CA SER A 508 13.88 17.46 12.78
C SER A 508 13.89 16.74 11.43
N ALA A 509 13.15 17.27 10.45
CA ALA A 509 13.29 16.82 9.08
C ALA A 509 14.75 17.04 8.62
N VAL A 510 15.33 16.04 7.96
CA VAL A 510 16.67 16.13 7.34
C VAL A 510 16.65 17.06 6.13
N LYS A 511 15.51 17.12 5.46
CA LYS A 511 15.21 18.09 4.40
C LYS A 511 13.73 18.44 4.44
N ARG A 512 13.42 19.73 4.33
CA ARG A 512 12.04 20.21 4.10
C ARG A 512 12.02 21.15 2.91
N VAL A 513 11.18 20.84 1.94
CA VAL A 513 10.95 21.68 0.77
C VAL A 513 9.49 22.08 0.76
N ASP A 514 9.24 23.35 0.98
CA ASP A 514 7.93 23.97 0.81
C ASP A 514 7.86 24.57 -0.60
N PHE A 515 7.08 23.95 -1.50
CA PHE A 515 7.00 24.38 -2.89
C PHE A 515 6.34 25.77 -3.02
N LEU A 516 5.46 26.14 -2.08
CA LEU A 516 4.83 27.48 -2.06
C LEU A 516 5.83 28.54 -1.61
N GLN A 517 6.62 28.26 -0.58
CA GLN A 517 7.69 29.16 -0.15
C GLN A 517 8.78 29.29 -1.22
N TYR A 518 9.08 28.20 -1.93
CA TYR A 518 9.99 28.22 -3.08
C TYR A 518 9.47 29.16 -4.18
N CYS A 519 8.17 29.11 -4.49
CA CYS A 519 7.55 30.05 -5.45
C CYS A 519 7.67 31.51 -5.00
N MET A 520 7.44 31.82 -3.72
CA MET A 520 7.51 33.20 -3.21
C MET A 520 8.94 33.75 -3.20
N ARG A 521 9.97 32.92 -2.99
CA ARG A 521 11.37 33.37 -2.96
C ARG A 521 11.95 33.62 -4.35
N LEU A 522 11.46 32.91 -5.38
CA LEU A 522 11.89 33.12 -6.77
C LEU A 522 11.39 34.46 -7.34
N SER A 523 10.22 34.95 -6.90
CA SER A 523 9.68 36.25 -7.35
C SER A 523 10.52 37.44 -6.90
N ASP A 524 11.36 37.28 -5.87
CA ASP A 524 12.21 38.34 -5.34
C ASP A 524 13.54 38.49 -6.13
N GLN A 525 13.81 37.61 -7.11
CA GLN A 525 15.03 37.66 -7.92
C GLN A 525 14.79 38.42 -9.24
N SER A 526 15.43 39.58 -9.39
CA SER A 526 15.29 40.50 -10.52
C SER A 526 15.91 40.03 -11.86
N SER A 527 16.40 38.79 -11.94
CA SER A 527 17.04 38.21 -13.14
C SER A 527 16.57 36.78 -13.46
N MET A 528 15.26 36.53 -13.36
CA MET A 528 14.66 35.24 -13.74
C MET A 528 14.67 35.04 -15.26
N SER A 529 15.12 33.86 -15.72
CA SER A 529 14.96 33.46 -17.13
C SER A 529 13.48 33.26 -17.48
N GLY A 530 13.13 33.35 -18.78
CA GLY A 530 11.75 33.15 -19.24
C GLY A 530 11.16 31.77 -18.88
N GLU A 531 11.99 30.72 -18.87
CA GLU A 531 11.57 29.37 -18.48
C GLU A 531 11.31 29.28 -16.97
N GLU A 532 12.07 29.99 -16.14
CA GLU A 532 11.87 30.03 -14.68
C GLU A 532 10.59 30.77 -14.29
N ALA A 533 10.31 31.90 -14.93
CA ALA A 533 9.06 32.62 -14.71
C ALA A 533 7.84 31.76 -15.09
N LEU A 534 7.96 30.99 -16.19
CA LEU A 534 6.91 30.08 -16.63
C LEU A 534 6.74 28.88 -15.67
N MET A 535 7.85 28.29 -15.22
CA MET A 535 7.85 27.22 -14.21
C MET A 535 7.23 27.70 -12.90
N GLN A 536 7.56 28.90 -12.42
CA GLN A 536 7.00 29.48 -11.21
C GLN A 536 5.48 29.69 -11.32
N ARG A 537 5.02 30.18 -12.47
CA ARG A 537 3.59 30.29 -12.77
C ARG A 537 2.90 28.93 -12.81
N MET A 538 3.58 27.88 -13.26
CA MET A 538 3.03 26.52 -13.23
C MET A 538 2.98 25.97 -11.80
N LEU A 539 4.06 26.11 -11.01
CA LEU A 539 4.11 25.66 -9.62
C LEU A 539 3.03 26.30 -8.75
N SER A 540 2.68 27.57 -8.98
CA SER A 540 1.59 28.23 -8.24
C SER A 540 0.20 27.63 -8.50
N THR A 541 0.06 26.81 -9.53
CA THR A 541 -1.18 26.04 -9.79
C THR A 541 -1.24 24.72 -9.03
N PHE A 542 -0.14 24.22 -8.46
CA PHE A 542 -0.12 22.98 -7.69
C PHE A 542 -0.73 23.26 -6.30
N THR A 543 -1.68 22.44 -5.89
CA THR A 543 -2.52 22.76 -4.72
C THR A 543 -2.60 21.64 -3.69
N CYS A 544 -2.45 20.39 -4.11
CA CYS A 544 -2.62 19.24 -3.24
C CYS A 544 -1.94 18.01 -3.85
N LEU A 545 -0.76 17.69 -3.34
CA LEU A 545 -0.07 16.44 -3.66
C LEU A 545 -0.89 15.24 -3.15
N LYS A 546 -1.00 14.20 -3.96
CA LYS A 546 -1.86 13.04 -3.76
C LYS A 546 -1.10 11.73 -3.61
N LYS A 547 -0.03 11.56 -4.38
CA LYS A 547 0.72 10.30 -4.42
C LYS A 547 2.20 10.54 -4.68
N LEU A 548 3.04 9.76 -4.02
CA LEU A 548 4.49 9.82 -4.14
C LEU A 548 5.03 8.52 -4.70
N PHE A 549 5.79 8.61 -5.79
CA PHE A 549 6.53 7.50 -6.39
C PHE A 549 8.03 7.77 -6.28
N MET A 550 8.79 6.78 -5.84
CA MET A 550 10.25 6.84 -5.90
C MET A 550 10.70 6.22 -7.23
N LEU A 551 11.47 6.97 -8.02
CA LEU A 551 12.01 6.48 -9.29
C LEU A 551 13.42 5.93 -9.13
N THR A 552 14.19 6.52 -8.22
CA THR A 552 15.51 6.06 -7.76
C THR A 552 15.65 6.37 -6.28
N GLU A 553 16.79 6.05 -5.66
CA GLU A 553 17.11 6.52 -4.30
C GLU A 553 17.08 8.05 -4.17
N SER A 554 17.28 8.81 -5.25
CA SER A 554 17.41 10.28 -5.22
C SER A 554 16.27 11.04 -5.89
N LEU A 555 15.59 10.39 -6.84
CA LEU A 555 14.62 11.01 -7.72
C LEU A 555 13.22 10.52 -7.33
N CYS A 556 12.33 11.45 -7.01
CA CYS A 556 10.93 11.15 -6.73
C CYS A 556 9.99 11.91 -7.66
N MET A 557 8.83 11.32 -7.89
CA MET A 557 7.74 11.86 -8.67
C MET A 557 6.51 12.04 -7.76
N ALA A 558 6.07 13.29 -7.58
CA ALA A 558 4.89 13.62 -6.79
C ALA A 558 3.74 14.02 -7.73
N LEU A 559 2.58 13.40 -7.52
CA LEU A 559 1.39 13.60 -8.32
C LEU A 559 0.45 14.61 -7.65
N ASP A 560 0.02 15.63 -8.39
CA ASP A 560 -0.94 16.64 -7.95
C ASP A 560 -2.20 16.59 -8.84
N THR A 561 -3.29 17.18 -8.35
CA THR A 561 -4.48 17.44 -9.16
C THR A 561 -4.24 18.24 -10.45
N ASN A 562 -3.16 19.03 -10.52
CA ASN A 562 -2.81 19.92 -11.63
C ASN A 562 -1.50 19.53 -12.35
N GLY A 563 -0.97 18.33 -12.10
CA GLY A 563 0.11 17.76 -12.89
C GLY A 563 1.06 16.90 -12.09
N VAL A 564 2.32 16.85 -12.53
CA VAL A 564 3.38 16.02 -11.93
C VAL A 564 4.59 16.88 -11.60
N LEU A 565 5.14 16.69 -10.40
CA LEU A 565 6.42 17.23 -9.97
C LEU A 565 7.48 16.12 -10.00
N LEU A 566 8.64 16.41 -10.56
CA LEU A 566 9.82 15.57 -10.50
C LEU A 566 10.87 16.28 -9.64
N ILE A 567 11.35 15.60 -8.60
CA ILE A 567 12.18 16.21 -7.57
C ILE A 567 13.44 15.37 -7.35
N ASN A 568 14.60 15.98 -7.47
CA ASN A 568 15.89 15.39 -7.11
C ASN A 568 16.29 15.84 -5.70
N ARG A 569 16.13 14.96 -4.72
CA ARG A 569 16.34 15.27 -3.30
C ARG A 569 17.79 15.51 -2.92
N HIS A 570 18.76 15.02 -3.68
CA HIS A 570 20.17 15.28 -3.37
C HIS A 570 20.61 16.68 -3.79
N GLN A 571 19.99 17.24 -4.82
CA GLN A 571 20.25 18.62 -5.28
C GLN A 571 19.51 19.68 -4.46
N LEU A 572 18.66 19.27 -3.51
CA LEU A 572 18.02 20.16 -2.53
C LEU A 572 18.98 20.39 -1.36
N SER A 573 19.64 21.55 -1.30
CA SER A 573 20.45 22.00 -0.13
C SER A 573 19.56 22.74 0.88
N GLU A 574 19.73 22.47 2.17
CA GLU A 574 19.06 23.21 3.27
C GLU A 574 19.65 24.61 3.47
N ALA A 575 20.88 24.85 2.98
CA ALA A 575 21.57 26.11 3.11
C ALA A 575 21.58 26.87 1.78
N ASN A 576 20.89 28.00 1.76
CA ASN A 576 20.99 29.09 0.79
C ASN A 576 20.68 28.75 -0.68
N VAL A 577 19.44 29.05 -1.07
CA VAL A 577 18.96 29.25 -2.46
C VAL A 577 19.59 30.52 -3.11
N ARG A 578 20.87 30.81 -2.80
CA ARG A 578 21.65 31.86 -3.46
C ARG A 578 22.47 31.32 -4.64
N ASP A 579 22.70 30.01 -4.70
CA ASP A 579 23.34 29.40 -5.85
C ASP A 579 22.32 29.02 -6.93
N GLN A 580 22.55 29.56 -8.13
CA GLN A 580 21.80 29.33 -9.37
C GLN A 580 21.75 27.84 -9.79
N THR A 581 22.50 26.97 -9.13
CA THR A 581 22.53 25.51 -9.34
C THR A 581 21.27 24.79 -8.81
N THR A 582 20.49 25.42 -7.94
CA THR A 582 19.21 24.89 -7.42
C THR A 582 18.11 24.77 -8.47
N GLY A 583 18.27 25.39 -9.64
CA GLY A 583 17.28 25.40 -10.72
C GLY A 583 17.05 24.04 -11.42
N GLN A 584 17.91 23.03 -11.21
CA GLN A 584 17.75 21.69 -11.82
C GLN A 584 17.08 20.67 -10.90
N ALA A 585 16.87 20.99 -9.62
CA ALA A 585 16.37 20.05 -8.63
C ALA A 585 14.88 19.72 -8.78
N ILE A 586 14.09 20.62 -9.39
CA ILE A 586 12.64 20.49 -9.54
C ILE A 586 12.27 20.66 -11.01
N LYS A 587 11.47 19.74 -11.55
CA LYS A 587 10.82 19.87 -12.85
C LYS A 587 9.31 19.70 -12.71
N VAL A 588 8.57 20.35 -13.59
CA VAL A 588 7.10 20.43 -13.52
C VAL A 588 6.50 20.03 -14.84
N ALA A 589 5.49 19.16 -14.83
CA ALA A 589 4.70 18.85 -16.02
C ALA A 589 3.23 19.16 -15.70
N PRO A 590 2.70 20.33 -16.11
CA PRO A 590 1.35 20.74 -15.76
C PRO A 590 0.32 19.98 -16.60
N PHE A 591 -0.75 19.54 -15.97
CA PHE A 591 -1.91 18.97 -16.63
C PHE A 591 -3.06 18.99 -15.62
N ASN A 592 -4.21 19.57 -15.95
CA ASN A 592 -5.36 19.49 -15.07
C ASN A 592 -5.84 18.03 -15.04
N ILE A 593 -5.45 17.26 -14.02
CA ILE A 593 -5.83 15.86 -13.79
C ILE A 593 -7.20 15.80 -13.11
N GLY A 594 -7.53 16.75 -12.23
CA GLY A 594 -8.74 16.74 -11.40
C GLY A 594 -8.53 15.95 -10.11
N LEU A 595 -9.61 15.64 -9.38
CA LEU A 595 -9.52 14.89 -8.12
C LEU A 595 -9.13 13.43 -8.40
N ILE A 596 -7.93 13.06 -7.93
CA ILE A 596 -7.32 11.73 -8.08
C ILE A 596 -7.75 10.83 -6.92
N SER A 597 -8.23 9.63 -7.23
CA SER A 597 -8.51 8.58 -6.25
C SER A 597 -7.30 7.66 -6.04
N ASP A 598 -6.65 7.24 -7.13
CA ASP A 598 -5.47 6.39 -7.12
C ASP A 598 -4.72 6.47 -8.46
N ALA A 599 -3.45 6.01 -8.50
CA ALA A 599 -2.62 6.08 -9.70
C ALA A 599 -1.60 4.92 -9.81
N VAL A 600 -1.28 4.53 -11.04
CA VAL A 600 -0.24 3.55 -11.39
C VAL A 600 0.76 4.21 -12.34
N LEU A 601 2.05 4.05 -12.04
CA LEU A 601 3.14 4.66 -12.80
C LEU A 601 4.01 3.61 -13.48
N ILE A 602 4.15 3.67 -14.80
CA ILE A 602 5.07 2.83 -15.57
C ILE A 602 6.10 3.74 -16.23
N VAL A 603 7.35 3.67 -15.78
CA VAL A 603 8.47 4.42 -16.36
C VAL A 603 9.14 3.57 -17.42
N ASN A 604 8.91 3.94 -18.69
CA ASN A 604 9.46 3.20 -19.82
C ASN A 604 10.92 3.55 -20.07
N LYS A 605 11.32 4.79 -19.75
CA LYS A 605 12.67 5.28 -19.94
C LYS A 605 13.07 6.14 -18.76
N LEU A 606 14.26 5.89 -18.20
CA LEU A 606 14.89 6.68 -17.16
C LEU A 606 16.40 6.63 -17.39
N ASP A 607 16.93 7.67 -18.03
CA ASP A 607 18.35 7.80 -18.34
C ASP A 607 18.91 9.10 -17.76
N LYS A 608 20.08 9.03 -17.12
CA LYS A 608 20.83 10.22 -16.71
C LYS A 608 21.64 10.74 -17.90
N LYS A 609 21.43 11.99 -18.30
CA LYS A 609 22.15 12.66 -19.39
C LYS A 609 22.75 13.97 -18.88
N GLY A 610 24.06 14.00 -18.71
CA GLY A 610 24.75 15.11 -18.06
C GLY A 610 24.22 15.32 -16.64
N ASN A 611 23.79 16.56 -16.33
CA ASN A 611 23.24 16.92 -15.03
C ASN A 611 21.71 16.69 -14.91
N GLY A 612 21.04 16.30 -16.00
CA GLY A 612 19.59 16.10 -16.05
C GLY A 612 19.17 14.64 -16.25
N PHE A 613 17.86 14.40 -16.15
CA PHE A 613 17.24 13.11 -16.42
C PHE A 613 16.32 13.19 -17.65
N GLU A 614 16.43 12.19 -18.52
CA GLU A 614 15.44 11.92 -19.57
C GLU A 614 14.48 10.85 -19.06
N ILE A 615 13.21 11.20 -18.96
CA ILE A 615 12.17 10.32 -18.42
C ILE A 615 11.01 10.25 -19.41
N ALA A 616 10.54 9.05 -19.71
CA ALA A 616 9.29 8.82 -20.41
C ALA A 616 8.46 7.82 -19.63
N TYR A 617 7.20 8.16 -19.36
CA TYR A 617 6.34 7.37 -18.49
C TYR A 617 4.88 7.34 -18.97
N ASN A 618 4.19 6.26 -18.62
CA ASN A 618 2.75 6.14 -18.65
C ASN A 618 2.20 6.27 -17.23
N LEU A 619 1.19 7.09 -17.06
CA LEU A 619 0.51 7.31 -15.79
C LEU A 619 -0.99 6.99 -15.99
N LEU A 620 -1.47 5.97 -15.30
CA LEU A 620 -2.87 5.55 -15.30
C LEU A 620 -3.52 6.07 -14.01
N VAL A 621 -4.52 6.93 -14.13
CA VAL A 621 -5.10 7.64 -12.97
C VAL A 621 -6.60 7.40 -12.90
N SER A 622 -7.11 6.96 -11.75
CA SER A 622 -8.54 7.02 -11.46
C SER A 622 -8.89 8.40 -10.90
N CYS A 623 -9.90 9.04 -11.49
CA CYS A 623 -10.35 10.37 -11.11
C CYS A 623 -11.85 10.37 -10.80
N ILE A 624 -12.28 11.25 -9.91
CA ILE A 624 -13.71 11.51 -9.65
C ILE A 624 -14.27 12.33 -10.84
N PRO A 625 -15.39 11.93 -11.47
CA PRO A 625 -16.43 11.01 -10.97
C PRO A 625 -16.42 9.58 -11.57
N GLY A 626 -15.27 8.90 -11.64
CA GLY A 626 -15.16 7.51 -12.12
C GLY A 626 -14.65 7.37 -13.55
N GLN A 627 -13.65 8.19 -13.90
CA GLN A 627 -12.92 8.11 -15.15
C GLN A 627 -11.52 7.57 -14.90
N ILE A 628 -11.03 6.71 -15.79
CA ILE A 628 -9.63 6.29 -15.86
C ILE A 628 -8.98 7.08 -16.97
N LEU A 629 -7.90 7.78 -16.67
CA LEU A 629 -7.09 8.52 -17.64
C LEU A 629 -5.81 7.75 -17.92
N ALA A 630 -5.50 7.55 -19.21
CA ALA A 630 -4.18 7.12 -19.65
C ALA A 630 -3.39 8.34 -20.11
N LEU A 631 -2.41 8.72 -19.31
CA LEU A 631 -1.54 9.87 -19.55
C LEU A 631 -0.15 9.39 -19.96
N GLU A 632 0.43 10.02 -20.97
CA GLU A 632 1.84 9.85 -21.31
C GLU A 632 2.58 11.13 -20.98
N GLY A 633 3.66 11.01 -20.22
CA GLY A 633 4.47 12.13 -19.81
C GLY A 633 5.94 11.97 -20.15
N THR A 634 6.60 13.10 -20.39
CA THR A 634 8.03 13.16 -20.71
C THR A 634 8.72 14.31 -20.00
N PHE A 635 9.91 14.04 -19.45
CA PHE A 635 10.86 15.05 -19.01
C PHE A 635 12.13 14.95 -19.86
N VAL A 636 12.55 16.07 -20.43
CA VAL A 636 13.80 16.17 -21.21
C VAL A 636 14.91 16.67 -20.29
N PRO A 637 16.18 16.21 -20.42
CA PRO A 637 17.26 16.58 -19.50
C PRO A 637 17.46 18.08 -19.31
N GLU A 638 17.38 18.86 -20.40
CA GLU A 638 17.73 20.27 -20.43
C GLU A 638 16.57 21.22 -20.09
N SER A 639 15.33 20.72 -20.01
CA SER A 639 14.16 21.56 -19.67
C SER A 639 13.68 21.31 -18.25
N LYS A 640 13.20 22.38 -17.61
CA LYS A 640 12.51 22.35 -16.31
C LYS A 640 11.03 21.99 -16.45
N ILE A 641 10.50 22.06 -17.67
CA ILE A 641 9.08 21.84 -17.96
C ILE A 641 8.94 20.53 -18.73
N GLY A 642 8.26 19.57 -18.12
CA GLY A 642 7.83 18.35 -18.79
C GLY A 642 6.53 18.56 -19.56
N GLN A 643 6.17 17.56 -20.34
CA GLN A 643 4.91 17.51 -21.07
C GLN A 643 4.09 16.31 -20.59
N ILE A 644 2.77 16.49 -20.45
CA ILE A 644 1.81 15.40 -20.25
C ILE A 644 0.78 15.49 -21.37
N THR A 645 0.44 14.33 -21.94
CA THR A 645 -0.58 14.20 -22.98
C THR A 645 -1.58 13.14 -22.59
N LEU A 646 -2.87 13.43 -22.76
CA LEU A 646 -3.94 12.43 -22.62
C LEU A 646 -3.92 11.54 -23.86
N ARG A 647 -3.72 10.24 -23.65
CA ARG A 647 -3.75 9.24 -24.72
C ARG A 647 -5.15 8.68 -24.91
N ASP A 648 -5.76 8.27 -23.81
CA ASP A 648 -7.12 7.77 -23.82
C ASP A 648 -7.79 8.00 -22.46
N SER A 649 -9.11 7.86 -22.44
CA SER A 649 -9.86 7.86 -21.21
C SER A 649 -11.03 6.89 -21.26
N LEU A 650 -11.20 6.14 -20.18
CA LEU A 650 -12.30 5.20 -20.02
C LEU A 650 -13.24 5.71 -18.94
N LYS A 651 -14.50 5.98 -19.31
CA LYS A 651 -15.55 6.36 -18.37
C LYS A 651 -16.55 5.21 -18.21
N LEU A 652 -16.93 4.92 -16.97
CA LEU A 652 -18.00 3.95 -16.72
C LEU A 652 -19.33 4.47 -17.27
N LYS A 653 -20.05 3.64 -18.03
CA LYS A 653 -21.32 4.04 -18.67
C LYS A 653 -22.50 4.15 -17.69
N ARG A 654 -22.39 3.59 -16.48
CA ARG A 654 -23.48 3.53 -15.48
C ARG A 654 -23.35 4.68 -14.48
N LYS A 655 -24.44 5.43 -14.27
CA LYS A 655 -24.47 6.62 -13.40
C LYS A 655 -24.11 6.31 -11.94
N ASP A 656 -24.59 5.19 -11.41
CA ASP A 656 -24.37 4.84 -10.00
C ASP A 656 -23.02 4.17 -9.72
N ARG A 657 -22.08 4.17 -10.68
CA ARG A 657 -20.78 3.50 -10.53
C ARG A 657 -19.64 4.49 -10.71
N PHE A 658 -18.65 4.37 -9.84
CA PHE A 658 -17.42 5.14 -9.93
C PHE A 658 -16.19 4.22 -9.89
N VAL A 659 -15.03 4.81 -10.13
CA VAL A 659 -13.73 4.13 -10.03
C VAL A 659 -13.02 4.65 -8.79
N ASP A 660 -12.56 3.73 -7.94
CA ASP A 660 -11.85 4.08 -6.71
C ASP A 660 -10.37 3.65 -6.79
N ARG A 661 -10.07 2.42 -6.37
CA ARG A 661 -8.72 1.84 -6.32
C ARG A 661 -8.30 1.19 -7.62
N ILE A 662 -7.00 1.25 -7.92
CA ILE A 662 -6.39 0.53 -9.03
C ILE A 662 -5.19 -0.29 -8.58
N CYS A 663 -4.97 -1.43 -9.22
CA CYS A 663 -3.86 -2.34 -8.93
C CYS A 663 -3.21 -2.80 -10.22
N LEU A 664 -1.88 -2.71 -10.30
CA LEU A 664 -1.10 -3.24 -11.41
C LEU A 664 -1.03 -4.77 -11.34
N VAL A 665 -1.59 -5.45 -12.34
CA VAL A 665 -1.59 -6.93 -12.42
C VAL A 665 -0.42 -7.41 -13.29
N SER A 666 -0.25 -6.82 -14.47
CA SER A 666 0.84 -7.17 -15.36
C SER A 666 1.28 -6.00 -16.21
N TYR A 667 2.57 -6.03 -16.57
CA TYR A 667 3.15 -5.17 -17.57
C TYR A 667 4.02 -6.01 -18.49
N GLU A 668 3.71 -6.00 -19.77
CA GLU A 668 4.49 -6.67 -20.81
C GLU A 668 5.13 -5.60 -21.69
N PRO A 669 6.45 -5.36 -21.58
CA PRO A 669 7.11 -4.35 -22.40
C PRO A 669 6.98 -4.70 -23.89
N SER A 670 6.85 -3.68 -24.73
CA SER A 670 6.74 -3.87 -26.17
C SER A 670 7.98 -4.62 -26.70
N ARG A 671 7.79 -5.52 -27.68
CA ARG A 671 8.84 -6.44 -28.18
C ARG A 671 10.12 -5.74 -28.70
N GLY A 672 10.13 -4.41 -28.85
CA GLY A 672 11.29 -3.61 -29.23
C GLY A 672 12.30 -3.33 -28.12
N ASP A 673 11.92 -3.46 -26.83
CA ASP A 673 12.79 -3.10 -25.69
C ASP A 673 13.56 -4.28 -25.08
N ARG A 674 13.40 -5.50 -25.62
CA ARG A 674 14.30 -6.61 -25.29
C ARG A 674 15.66 -6.36 -25.93
N LYS A 675 16.52 -5.57 -25.28
CA LYS A 675 17.97 -5.70 -25.48
C LYS A 675 18.29 -7.17 -25.23
N ARG A 676 18.73 -7.88 -26.29
CA ARG A 676 19.22 -9.25 -26.20
C ARG A 676 20.26 -9.29 -25.07
N SER A 677 19.90 -9.87 -23.93
CA SER A 677 20.91 -10.47 -23.06
C SER A 677 21.58 -11.55 -23.90
N PHE A 678 22.90 -11.49 -23.98
CA PHE A 678 23.71 -12.51 -24.62
C PHE A 678 23.35 -13.88 -24.02
N ASP A 679 22.64 -14.71 -24.77
CA ASP A 679 22.62 -16.15 -24.54
C ASP A 679 24.02 -16.68 -24.87
N MET A 680 24.78 -17.01 -23.83
CA MET A 680 25.94 -17.88 -23.97
C MET A 680 25.45 -19.30 -24.32
N SER A 681 25.55 -19.61 -25.61
CA SER A 681 25.91 -20.91 -26.18
C SER A 681 25.40 -22.19 -25.48
N GLY A 682 24.43 -22.87 -26.11
CA GLY A 682 24.16 -24.30 -25.98
C GLY A 682 23.43 -24.79 -27.24
N PRO A 683 23.76 -25.98 -27.78
CA PRO A 683 23.90 -26.17 -29.22
C PRO A 683 22.57 -26.32 -29.97
N SER A 684 22.61 -25.82 -31.20
CA SER A 684 21.61 -26.05 -32.23
C SER A 684 21.40 -27.54 -32.48
N ILE A 685 20.29 -28.10 -32.01
CA ILE A 685 19.79 -29.37 -32.54
C ILE A 685 19.08 -29.06 -33.85
N THR A 686 19.76 -29.47 -34.91
CA THR A 686 19.33 -29.47 -36.30
C THR A 686 17.98 -30.14 -36.50
N LYS A 687 17.12 -29.42 -37.23
CA LYS A 687 16.01 -29.88 -38.07
C LYS A 687 15.92 -31.40 -38.28
N ARG A 688 14.74 -31.96 -38.01
CA ARG A 688 14.12 -32.90 -38.95
C ARG A 688 12.66 -32.55 -39.17
N THR A 689 12.34 -32.58 -40.46
CA THR A 689 11.16 -32.08 -41.15
C THR A 689 10.05 -33.12 -41.27
N LYS A 690 8.82 -32.58 -41.32
CA LYS A 690 7.64 -32.93 -42.12
C LYS A 690 6.64 -34.01 -41.64
N TRP A 691 5.38 -33.53 -41.59
CA TRP A 691 4.09 -34.12 -42.01
C TRP A 691 3.63 -35.29 -41.13
N GLU A 692 2.54 -35.18 -40.38
CA GLU A 692 1.12 -35.01 -40.77
C GLU A 692 0.31 -34.13 -39.81
#